data_AF-A0A927SYA9-F1
#
_entry.id   AF-A0A927SYA9-F1
#
_cell.length_a   1.000
_cell.length_b   1.000
_cell.length_c   1.000
_cell.angle_alpha   90.00
_cell.angle_beta   90.00
_cell.angle_gamma   90.00
#
_symmetry.space_group_name_H-M   'P 1'
#
loop_
_entity.id
_entity.type
_entity.pdbx_description
1 polymer ?
#
loop_
_entity_poly.entity_id
_entity_poly.type
_entity_poly.pdbx_seq_one_letter_code
_entity_poly.pdbx_strand_id
1 'polypeptide(L)'
;MKRLFTSILALCACVLAVMTLSSCAGFMPDTFEFELKEDGTYEVSIFNNWGQEELEIPATYKDAPVTSVRQGMFNGNREVKSIILPDTITSIDDYMFATCTSLESINIPQGVTRIGVHAFESCASLKSIKIPSSVTEIEFYAFFGCAALTELEIEEGITEIGNCAFNECTGLKSVKIPDSVKVISGPVFSGCTSLESVDFGNGVEELNGGIFNNCTKLTSITIPDSVTRIGNGIFEGCTGLTSVVLGDGITEIGDQAFSSCSKLTGIELGPNVTSLGNGVFSDCTSLTSIVIPDSVTTMGERMFSKCTALTSVELPDGLTALPALTFNGCTALKNVEIPKDVQIIYNTAFYECSSLLSIKIPDKVTAIGDRAFVRCTSLESIVIPDSVTDIHVAAFADCTAMKDVVLGKGLKNIYDSAFAGCTALKKVNVPDKVTLIGEDAFSGCNNLSIVVLGREVQTIGVRAFRNCDNLLSVELPESLTQIGEEAFLYCSKLVEVINKSGLNIQSGSEAYGHVAEYAMEVHKGASKVGVVGDYLFYTTDDTPYLLRYLGNDTDLVLPQNYKGANYEIYKYAFGYGTFKSVVIPEGVTKIGSGAFQQNSNLKTVTIKYGLTEIGDSAFSVCSALEHITIPESVTKIDYGAFEWCTSLTNDGIKLPSSLTFFSGYAFTGCSKLTELVLPDCASSVSNIAFRGCTSLKKIVIPTNVREVYWSAFDECSEDLVIYYCGTKQQWDEEVSIYVYDINDYDESKVRFDYGKQ
;
A
#
# COMPACT_ATOMS: atom_id res chain seq x y z
N MET A 1 43.98 -32.64 19.43
CA MET A 1 45.37 -32.87 19.89
C MET A 1 46.40 -31.91 19.28
N LYS A 2 46.51 -31.73 17.95
CA LYS A 2 47.48 -30.74 17.37
C LYS A 2 47.16 -29.27 17.65
N ARG A 3 45.88 -28.86 17.77
CA ARG A 3 45.50 -27.50 18.20
C ARG A 3 45.73 -27.22 19.69
N LEU A 4 45.63 -28.25 20.54
CA LEU A 4 45.92 -28.14 21.99
C LEU A 4 47.41 -27.87 22.26
N PHE A 5 48.30 -28.38 21.41
CA PHE A 5 49.75 -28.16 21.53
C PHE A 5 50.20 -26.77 21.08
N THR A 6 49.55 -26.14 20.10
CA THR A 6 49.87 -24.78 19.66
C THR A 6 49.43 -23.70 20.65
N SER A 7 48.31 -23.90 21.36
CA SER A 7 47.85 -22.98 22.41
C SER A 7 48.74 -23.03 23.65
N ILE A 8 49.18 -24.24 24.05
CA ILE A 8 50.11 -24.44 25.17
C ILE A 8 51.50 -23.89 24.84
N LEU A 9 51.96 -23.95 23.57
CA LEU A 9 53.24 -23.34 23.17
C LEU A 9 53.19 -21.80 23.09
N ALA A 10 52.05 -21.18 22.74
CA ALA A 10 51.90 -19.73 22.77
C ALA A 10 51.79 -19.18 24.21
N LEU A 11 51.08 -19.88 25.10
CA LEU A 11 51.07 -19.58 26.54
C LEU A 11 52.46 -19.80 27.18
N CYS A 12 53.16 -20.88 26.84
CA CYS A 12 54.54 -21.07 27.29
C CYS A 12 55.47 -19.99 26.75
N ALA A 13 55.27 -19.47 25.53
CA ALA A 13 56.09 -18.40 25.00
C ALA A 13 55.86 -17.05 25.71
N CYS A 14 54.63 -16.73 26.10
CA CYS A 14 54.34 -15.54 26.92
C CYS A 14 54.84 -15.70 28.36
N VAL A 15 54.67 -16.88 28.98
CA VAL A 15 55.18 -17.16 30.33
C VAL A 15 56.72 -17.23 30.36
N LEU A 16 57.38 -17.75 29.31
CA LEU A 16 58.84 -17.73 29.21
C LEU A 16 59.41 -16.36 28.80
N ALA A 17 58.71 -15.56 27.99
CA ALA A 17 59.16 -14.20 27.66
C ALA A 17 59.21 -13.29 28.89
N VAL A 18 58.26 -13.47 29.83
CA VAL A 18 58.26 -12.76 31.13
C VAL A 18 59.37 -13.28 32.06
N MET A 19 59.68 -14.59 32.05
CA MET A 19 60.82 -15.12 32.84
C MET A 19 62.21 -14.68 32.33
N THR A 20 62.31 -14.10 31.13
CA THR A 20 63.56 -13.55 30.60
C THR A 20 63.67 -12.02 30.65
N LEU A 21 62.68 -11.32 31.20
CA LEU A 21 62.72 -9.88 31.42
C LEU A 21 63.17 -9.51 32.85
N SER A 22 64.12 -10.24 33.43
CA SER A 22 64.74 -9.83 34.71
C SER A 22 65.93 -8.88 34.53
N SER A 23 66.00 -8.10 33.44
CA SER A 23 67.12 -7.17 33.23
C SER A 23 66.72 -5.93 32.44
N CYS A 24 65.77 -5.13 32.93
CA CYS A 24 65.86 -3.65 32.94
C CYS A 24 64.66 -2.93 33.60
N ALA A 25 63.61 -3.63 34.06
CA ALA A 25 62.56 -3.01 34.88
C ALA A 25 63.08 -2.83 36.33
N GLY A 26 64.00 -1.88 36.52
CA GLY A 26 64.46 -1.53 37.85
C GLY A 26 63.35 -0.79 38.58
N PHE A 27 62.83 -1.37 39.67
CA PHE A 27 62.02 -0.66 40.65
C PHE A 27 62.69 0.70 40.98
N MET A 28 62.10 1.79 40.48
CA MET A 28 62.53 3.14 40.82
C MET A 28 61.75 3.56 42.07
N PRO A 29 62.41 3.80 43.21
CA PRO A 29 61.74 4.05 44.49
C PRO A 29 60.85 5.31 44.51
N ASP A 30 60.93 6.17 43.48
CA ASP A 30 60.15 7.41 43.37
C ASP A 30 58.92 7.30 42.46
N THR A 31 58.68 6.17 41.79
CA THR A 31 57.52 5.98 40.88
C THR A 31 56.19 5.92 41.63
N PHE A 32 56.20 5.31 42.82
CA PHE A 32 55.01 5.07 43.64
C PHE A 32 55.21 5.58 45.06
N GLU A 33 54.18 6.19 45.64
CA GLU A 33 54.11 6.42 47.09
C GLU A 33 53.19 5.39 47.74
N PHE A 34 53.51 5.05 48.99
CA PHE A 34 52.84 3.97 49.73
C PHE A 34 52.26 4.49 51.04
N GLU A 35 51.01 4.11 51.33
CA GLU A 35 50.27 4.43 52.56
C GLU A 35 50.08 3.16 53.40
N LEU A 36 50.43 3.21 54.69
CA LEU A 36 50.28 2.07 55.61
C LEU A 36 48.81 1.97 56.04
N LYS A 37 48.18 0.82 55.78
CA LYS A 37 46.82 0.51 56.21
C LYS A 37 46.77 0.02 57.66
N GLU A 38 45.59 0.09 58.27
CA GLU A 38 45.36 -0.37 59.66
C GLU A 38 45.68 -1.85 59.87
N ASP A 39 45.59 -2.67 58.82
CA ASP A 39 45.89 -4.10 58.80
C ASP A 39 47.41 -4.43 58.77
N GLY A 40 48.27 -3.41 58.74
CA GLY A 40 49.72 -3.56 58.69
C GLY A 40 50.29 -3.80 57.28
N THR A 41 49.47 -3.69 56.23
CA THR A 41 49.89 -3.80 54.82
C THR A 41 49.91 -2.43 54.13
N TYR A 42 50.45 -2.35 52.93
CA TYR A 42 50.59 -1.08 52.18
C TYR A 42 49.61 -0.98 51.01
N GLU A 43 49.11 0.23 50.77
CA GLU A 43 48.43 0.65 49.54
C GLU A 43 49.36 1.53 48.69
N VAL A 44 49.34 1.37 47.36
CA VAL A 44 49.91 2.36 46.45
C VAL A 44 48.99 3.58 46.42
N SER A 45 49.40 4.69 47.03
CA SER A 45 48.55 5.85 47.27
C SER A 45 48.74 6.98 46.25
N ILE A 46 49.92 7.07 45.62
CA ILE A 46 50.22 8.05 44.56
C ILE A 46 51.08 7.39 43.47
N PHE A 47 50.82 7.73 42.22
CA PHE A 47 51.65 7.41 41.05
C PHE A 47 52.22 8.71 40.46
N ASN A 48 53.55 8.84 40.51
CA ASN A 48 54.24 10.11 40.27
C ASN A 48 54.80 10.27 38.85
N ASN A 49 54.73 9.25 37.98
CA ASN A 49 55.54 9.21 36.76
C ASN A 49 54.76 8.95 35.45
N TRP A 50 54.39 10.03 34.78
CA TRP A 50 53.72 10.05 33.47
C TRP A 50 54.75 10.01 32.34
N GLY A 51 55.54 8.93 32.26
CA GLY A 51 56.43 8.70 31.10
C GLY A 51 56.86 7.26 30.85
N GLN A 52 56.43 6.30 31.69
CA GLN A 52 56.84 4.90 31.60
C GLN A 52 55.81 4.07 30.85
N GLU A 53 56.27 3.31 29.85
CA GLU A 53 55.42 2.39 29.08
C GLU A 53 55.25 1.03 29.79
N GLU A 54 56.18 0.65 30.66
CA GLU A 54 56.14 -0.61 31.42
C GLU A 54 56.27 -0.32 32.92
N LEU A 55 55.36 -0.86 33.72
CA LEU A 55 55.31 -0.66 35.17
C LEU A 55 55.32 -1.99 35.93
N GLU A 56 55.93 -1.98 37.11
CA GLU A 56 55.90 -3.11 38.05
C GLU A 56 55.64 -2.58 39.47
N ILE A 57 54.55 -3.03 40.09
CA ILE A 57 54.24 -2.72 41.49
C ILE A 57 54.98 -3.74 42.37
N PRO A 58 55.80 -3.31 43.36
CA PRO A 58 56.54 -4.23 44.19
C PRO A 58 55.60 -5.03 45.11
N ALA A 59 55.89 -6.31 45.33
CA ALA A 59 55.11 -7.15 46.25
C ALA A 59 55.21 -6.71 47.72
N THR A 60 56.29 -6.02 48.10
CA THR A 60 56.54 -5.54 49.46
C THR A 60 57.12 -4.13 49.48
N TYR A 61 56.73 -3.34 50.48
CA TYR A 61 57.35 -2.06 50.82
C TYR A 61 57.69 -2.05 52.31
N LYS A 62 58.95 -1.72 52.67
CA LYS A 62 59.44 -1.77 54.07
C LYS A 62 59.11 -3.10 54.79
N ASP A 63 59.39 -4.22 54.12
CA ASP A 63 59.17 -5.60 54.61
C ASP A 63 57.72 -6.00 54.90
N ALA A 64 56.73 -5.17 54.54
CA ALA A 64 55.31 -5.51 54.61
C ALA A 64 54.69 -5.59 53.20
N PRO A 65 53.65 -6.42 52.99
CA PRO A 65 53.07 -6.66 51.67
C PRO A 65 52.31 -5.43 51.15
N VAL A 66 52.38 -5.19 49.84
CA VAL A 66 51.55 -4.21 49.13
C VAL A 66 50.30 -4.93 48.63
N THR A 67 49.12 -4.59 49.16
CA THR A 67 47.90 -5.38 48.95
C THR A 67 46.79 -4.66 48.19
N SER A 68 46.89 -3.34 48.02
CA SER A 68 45.94 -2.55 47.23
C SER A 68 46.63 -1.44 46.45
N VAL A 69 45.91 -0.93 45.46
CA VAL A 69 46.27 0.27 44.68
C VAL A 69 45.07 1.20 44.78
N ARG A 70 45.29 2.47 45.12
CA ARG A 70 44.21 3.44 45.29
C ARG A 70 43.27 3.43 44.08
N GLN A 71 41.97 3.50 44.35
CA GLN A 71 40.92 3.58 43.34
C GLN A 71 41.25 4.62 42.26
N GLY A 72 41.06 4.24 40.99
CA GLY A 72 41.30 5.13 39.85
C GLY A 72 42.76 5.53 39.59
N MET A 73 43.76 4.91 40.23
CA MET A 73 45.17 5.34 40.16
C MET A 73 45.70 5.57 38.74
N PHE A 74 45.35 4.69 37.79
CA PHE A 74 45.83 4.79 36.41
C PHE A 74 44.77 5.37 35.46
N ASN A 75 43.63 5.86 35.96
CA ASN A 75 42.57 6.39 35.10
C ASN A 75 43.10 7.51 34.17
N GLY A 76 42.86 7.37 32.87
CA GLY A 76 43.28 8.33 31.85
C GLY A 76 44.75 8.20 31.44
N ASN A 77 45.47 7.19 31.92
CA ASN A 77 46.87 7.01 31.56
C ASN A 77 47.03 6.60 30.08
N ARG A 78 47.74 7.41 29.30
CA ARG A 78 47.90 7.20 27.85
C ARG A 78 49.26 6.65 27.46
N GLU A 79 50.07 6.21 28.40
CA GLU A 79 51.47 5.86 28.16
C GLU A 79 51.80 4.44 28.57
N VAL A 80 51.25 3.98 29.70
CA VAL A 80 51.44 2.62 30.21
C VAL A 80 50.85 1.62 29.24
N LYS A 81 51.71 0.77 28.67
CA LYS A 81 51.39 -0.32 27.77
C LYS A 81 51.30 -1.66 28.50
N SER A 82 52.05 -1.83 29.59
CA SER A 82 52.02 -3.04 30.40
C SER A 82 52.25 -2.72 31.88
N ILE A 83 51.54 -3.42 32.75
CA ILE A 83 51.71 -3.32 34.20
C ILE A 83 51.72 -4.72 34.83
N ILE A 84 52.71 -4.96 35.68
CA ILE A 84 52.83 -6.17 36.50
C ILE A 84 52.29 -5.87 37.89
N LEU A 85 51.21 -6.57 38.26
CA LEU A 85 50.64 -6.56 39.60
C LEU A 85 51.20 -7.73 40.41
N PRO A 86 51.63 -7.52 41.68
CA PRO A 86 52.11 -8.62 42.52
C PRO A 86 50.95 -9.49 43.02
N ASP A 87 51.23 -10.76 43.33
CA ASP A 87 50.23 -11.73 43.84
C ASP A 87 49.59 -11.33 45.19
N THR A 88 50.15 -10.32 45.87
CA THR A 88 49.62 -9.75 47.09
C THR A 88 48.41 -8.83 46.86
N ILE A 89 48.13 -8.40 45.62
CA ILE A 89 46.95 -7.59 45.28
C ILE A 89 45.66 -8.41 45.39
N THR A 90 44.67 -7.88 46.09
CA THR A 90 43.40 -8.58 46.38
C THR A 90 42.20 -8.07 45.57
N SER A 91 42.28 -6.90 44.93
CA SER A 91 41.20 -6.34 44.11
C SER A 91 41.74 -5.48 42.98
N ILE A 92 40.98 -5.40 41.88
CA ILE A 92 41.09 -4.32 40.90
C ILE A 92 39.93 -3.38 41.18
N ASP A 93 40.17 -2.28 41.88
CA ASP A 93 39.15 -1.33 42.29
C ASP A 93 38.59 -0.48 41.14
N ASP A 94 37.52 0.24 41.43
CA ASP A 94 36.78 1.00 40.44
C ASP A 94 37.67 2.00 39.68
N TYR A 95 37.41 2.11 38.38
CA TYR A 95 38.14 3.00 37.47
C TYR A 95 39.66 2.80 37.42
N MET A 96 40.24 1.76 38.05
CA MET A 96 41.69 1.65 38.25
C MET A 96 42.51 1.88 36.99
N PHE A 97 42.07 1.33 35.85
CA PHE A 97 42.66 1.48 34.52
C PHE A 97 41.69 2.11 33.51
N ALA A 98 40.61 2.75 33.95
CA ALA A 98 39.65 3.38 33.05
C ALA A 98 40.35 4.35 32.08
N THR A 99 39.96 4.33 30.81
CA THR A 99 40.51 5.12 29.71
C THR A 99 42.03 5.00 29.54
N CYS A 100 42.65 3.90 30.00
CA CYS A 100 44.04 3.57 29.71
C CYS A 100 44.20 3.13 28.24
N THR A 101 44.15 4.08 27.30
CA THR A 101 44.03 3.78 25.87
C THR A 101 45.25 3.08 25.28
N SER A 102 46.40 3.09 25.96
CA SER A 102 47.65 2.47 25.50
C SER A 102 47.94 1.12 26.16
N LEU A 103 47.18 0.72 27.19
CA LEU A 103 47.39 -0.54 27.90
C LEU A 103 47.11 -1.71 26.95
N GLU A 104 48.13 -2.51 26.63
CA GLU A 104 48.05 -3.63 25.68
C GLU A 104 47.83 -4.97 26.38
N SER A 105 48.39 -5.15 27.58
CA SER A 105 48.31 -6.38 28.36
C SER A 105 48.42 -6.13 29.86
N ILE A 106 47.68 -6.91 30.63
CA ILE A 106 47.77 -6.97 32.09
C ILE A 106 47.42 -8.39 32.54
N ASN A 107 48.16 -8.92 33.51
CA ASN A 107 47.83 -10.18 34.16
C ASN A 107 47.12 -9.90 35.48
N ILE A 108 45.93 -10.45 35.66
CA ILE A 108 45.20 -10.37 36.93
C ILE A 108 45.74 -11.46 37.86
N PRO A 109 46.31 -11.11 39.04
CA PRO A 109 46.86 -12.10 39.96
C PRO A 109 45.80 -13.01 40.59
N GLN A 110 46.19 -14.22 41.02
CA GLN A 110 45.31 -15.22 41.67
C GLN A 110 44.81 -14.81 43.07
N GLY A 111 45.30 -13.69 43.62
CA GLY A 111 44.80 -13.10 44.86
C GLY A 111 43.55 -12.21 44.65
N VAL A 112 43.27 -11.80 43.42
CA VAL A 112 42.19 -10.85 43.10
C VAL A 112 40.84 -11.54 43.19
N THR A 113 39.92 -10.98 43.99
CA THR A 113 38.57 -11.53 44.17
C THR A 113 37.47 -10.77 43.44
N ARG A 114 37.75 -9.52 43.03
CA ARG A 114 36.79 -8.59 42.42
C ARG A 114 37.45 -7.72 41.35
N ILE A 115 36.75 -7.49 40.25
CA ILE A 115 37.05 -6.46 39.24
C ILE A 115 35.95 -5.40 39.31
N GLY A 116 36.32 -4.20 39.73
CA GLY A 116 35.42 -3.12 40.09
C GLY A 116 34.77 -2.41 38.91
N VAL A 117 33.81 -1.54 39.25
CA VAL A 117 33.05 -0.74 38.30
C VAL A 117 34.00 0.08 37.40
N HIS A 118 33.80 0.02 36.08
CA HIS A 118 34.63 0.72 35.08
C HIS A 118 36.14 0.40 35.13
N ALA A 119 36.58 -0.67 35.80
CA ALA A 119 38.00 -0.95 36.07
C ALA A 119 38.94 -0.84 34.85
N PHE A 120 38.51 -1.30 33.67
CA PHE A 120 39.21 -1.28 32.39
C PHE A 120 38.38 -0.61 31.28
N GLU A 121 37.41 0.25 31.63
CA GLU A 121 36.58 0.92 30.62
C GLU A 121 37.45 1.62 29.58
N SER A 122 37.15 1.46 28.29
CA SER A 122 37.84 2.12 27.18
C SER A 122 39.35 1.92 27.16
N CYS A 123 39.86 0.79 27.67
CA CYS A 123 41.22 0.31 27.40
C CYS A 123 41.35 -0.13 25.93
N ALA A 124 41.35 0.83 25.01
CA ALA A 124 41.18 0.62 23.57
C ALA A 124 42.29 -0.23 22.92
N SER A 125 43.44 -0.40 23.57
CA SER A 125 44.56 -1.23 23.09
C SER A 125 44.68 -2.59 23.75
N LEU A 126 43.86 -2.91 24.75
CA LEU A 126 43.95 -4.16 25.52
C LEU A 126 43.58 -5.34 24.61
N LYS A 127 44.54 -6.23 24.32
CA LYS A 127 44.36 -7.29 23.32
C LYS A 127 43.79 -8.58 23.88
N SER A 128 44.18 -8.91 25.11
CA SER A 128 43.83 -10.16 25.78
C SER A 128 43.68 -9.94 27.29
N ILE A 129 42.72 -10.62 27.91
CA ILE A 129 42.56 -10.64 29.36
C ILE A 129 42.22 -12.05 29.84
N LYS A 130 42.83 -12.46 30.95
CA LYS A 130 42.53 -13.71 31.64
C LYS A 130 41.98 -13.37 33.02
N ILE A 131 40.77 -13.85 33.28
CA ILE A 131 40.08 -13.70 34.57
C ILE A 131 40.33 -14.99 35.38
N PRO A 132 41.11 -14.93 36.48
CA PRO A 132 41.49 -16.12 37.24
C PRO A 132 40.35 -16.64 38.12
N SER A 133 40.44 -17.90 38.53
CA SER A 133 39.43 -18.60 39.34
C SER A 133 39.12 -17.97 40.71
N SER A 134 40.01 -17.09 41.19
CA SER A 134 39.81 -16.34 42.43
C SER A 134 38.78 -15.21 42.30
N VAL A 135 38.54 -14.71 41.07
CA VAL A 135 37.58 -13.64 40.82
C VAL A 135 36.18 -14.22 40.89
N THR A 136 35.38 -13.66 41.81
CA THR A 136 33.98 -14.08 42.01
C THR A 136 32.99 -13.16 41.29
N GLU A 137 33.40 -11.92 41.01
CA GLU A 137 32.55 -10.85 40.49
C GLU A 137 33.31 -9.96 39.51
N ILE A 138 32.69 -9.72 38.34
CA ILE A 138 33.06 -8.65 37.40
C ILE A 138 31.94 -7.61 37.47
N GLU A 139 32.25 -6.39 37.89
CA GLU A 139 31.22 -5.37 38.11
C GLU A 139 30.85 -4.59 36.83
N PHE A 140 29.91 -3.66 36.98
CA PHE A 140 29.31 -2.86 35.91
C PHE A 140 30.37 -2.15 35.05
N TYR A 141 30.22 -2.25 33.73
CA TYR A 141 31.09 -1.57 32.75
C TYR A 141 32.60 -1.92 32.86
N ALA A 142 32.98 -2.98 33.58
CA ALA A 142 34.38 -3.27 33.90
C ALA A 142 35.32 -3.27 32.69
N PHE A 143 34.90 -3.76 31.52
CA PHE A 143 35.66 -3.78 30.27
C PHE A 143 34.92 -3.08 29.12
N PHE A 144 33.95 -2.20 29.42
CA PHE A 144 33.16 -1.48 28.41
C PHE A 144 34.08 -0.80 27.38
N GLY A 145 33.84 -1.00 26.09
CA GLY A 145 34.58 -0.30 25.03
C GLY A 145 36.04 -0.72 24.86
N CYS A 146 36.48 -1.87 25.40
CA CYS A 146 37.78 -2.46 25.10
C CYS A 146 37.84 -2.98 23.64
N ALA A 147 37.92 -2.06 22.68
CA ALA A 147 37.73 -2.34 21.26
C ALA A 147 38.77 -3.31 20.66
N ALA A 148 40.01 -3.33 21.16
CA ALA A 148 41.04 -4.25 20.71
C ALA A 148 41.01 -5.63 21.40
N LEU A 149 40.12 -5.86 22.37
CA LEU A 149 40.06 -7.11 23.11
C LEU A 149 39.58 -8.23 22.19
N THR A 150 40.48 -9.15 21.85
CA THR A 150 40.18 -10.28 20.94
C THR A 150 40.11 -11.61 21.67
N GLU A 151 40.82 -11.75 22.80
CA GLU A 151 40.94 -12.98 23.57
C GLU A 151 40.50 -12.74 25.03
N LEU A 152 39.43 -13.43 25.44
CA LEU A 152 38.90 -13.40 26.80
C LEU A 152 38.88 -14.83 27.34
N GLU A 153 39.65 -15.08 28.40
CA GLU A 153 39.62 -16.35 29.14
C GLU A 153 38.99 -16.10 30.50
N ILE A 154 37.92 -16.83 30.81
CA ILE A 154 37.24 -16.80 32.11
C ILE A 154 37.39 -18.18 32.75
N GLU A 155 38.11 -18.27 33.87
CA GLU A 155 38.21 -19.49 34.67
C GLU A 155 36.95 -19.74 35.53
N GLU A 156 36.79 -20.96 36.04
CA GLU A 156 35.72 -21.30 36.98
C GLU A 156 35.86 -20.52 38.28
N GLY A 157 34.78 -19.91 38.77
CA GLY A 157 34.77 -19.13 40.03
C GLY A 157 33.85 -17.92 39.99
N ILE A 158 33.64 -17.36 38.79
CA ILE A 158 32.71 -16.24 38.60
C ILE A 158 31.28 -16.70 38.81
N THR A 159 30.56 -16.02 39.70
CA THR A 159 29.13 -16.26 39.94
C THR A 159 28.25 -15.26 39.19
N GLU A 160 28.76 -14.05 38.96
CA GLU A 160 28.02 -12.96 38.33
C GLU A 160 28.91 -12.12 37.41
N ILE A 161 28.37 -11.74 36.24
CA ILE A 161 28.96 -10.77 35.32
C ILE A 161 28.04 -9.56 35.28
N GLY A 162 28.56 -8.41 35.69
CA GLY A 162 27.85 -7.16 35.82
C GLY A 162 27.38 -6.59 34.48
N ASN A 163 26.35 -5.75 34.57
CA ASN A 163 25.72 -5.17 33.38
C ASN A 163 26.75 -4.34 32.57
N CYS A 164 26.68 -4.46 31.24
CA CYS A 164 27.59 -3.84 30.28
C CYS A 164 29.08 -4.19 30.44
N ALA A 165 29.45 -5.23 31.22
CA ALA A 165 30.84 -5.51 31.54
C ALA A 165 31.75 -5.65 30.30
N PHE A 166 31.29 -6.22 29.19
CA PHE A 166 32.06 -6.37 27.94
C PHE A 166 31.38 -5.69 26.74
N ASN A 167 30.51 -4.71 27.00
CA ASN A 167 29.75 -4.02 25.98
C ASN A 167 30.69 -3.22 25.06
N GLU A 168 30.42 -3.17 23.77
CA GLU A 168 31.26 -2.50 22.76
C GLU A 168 32.72 -3.03 22.69
N CYS A 169 32.99 -4.24 23.19
CA CYS A 169 34.23 -4.98 22.89
C CYS A 169 34.21 -5.48 21.43
N THR A 170 34.29 -4.54 20.49
CA THR A 170 34.09 -4.77 19.03
C THR A 170 35.10 -5.74 18.40
N GLY A 171 36.26 -5.96 19.01
CA GLY A 171 37.27 -6.93 18.59
C GLY A 171 37.04 -8.36 19.06
N LEU A 172 36.14 -8.58 20.02
CA LEU A 172 35.97 -9.87 20.69
C LEU A 172 35.38 -10.90 19.73
N LYS A 173 36.05 -12.06 19.56
CA LYS A 173 35.69 -13.07 18.55
C LYS A 173 34.93 -14.25 19.11
N SER A 174 35.26 -14.67 20.33
CA SER A 174 34.63 -15.82 20.97
C SER A 174 34.59 -15.61 22.48
N VAL A 175 33.53 -16.12 23.11
CA VAL A 175 33.38 -16.11 24.56
C VAL A 175 33.03 -17.51 25.03
N LYS A 176 33.69 -17.95 26.12
CA LYS A 176 33.30 -19.14 26.87
C LYS A 176 32.81 -18.70 28.25
N ILE A 177 31.55 -19.01 28.55
CA ILE A 177 30.95 -18.79 29.86
C ILE A 177 31.17 -20.06 30.69
N PRO A 178 31.81 -19.99 31.87
CA PRO A 178 32.07 -21.17 32.70
C PRO A 178 30.81 -21.73 33.37
N ASP A 179 30.89 -22.97 33.88
CA ASP A 179 29.77 -23.66 34.53
C ASP A 179 29.35 -22.97 35.86
N SER A 180 30.24 -22.20 36.48
CA SER A 180 29.96 -21.45 37.71
C SER A 180 28.98 -20.29 37.53
N VAL A 181 28.79 -19.78 36.31
CA VAL A 181 27.89 -18.64 36.04
C VAL A 181 26.44 -19.10 36.02
N LYS A 182 25.63 -18.53 36.91
CA LYS A 182 24.19 -18.83 37.03
C LYS A 182 23.30 -17.88 36.26
N VAL A 183 23.62 -16.59 36.32
CA VAL A 183 22.82 -15.51 35.73
C VAL A 183 23.75 -14.61 34.93
N ILE A 184 23.34 -14.26 33.71
CA ILE A 184 24.00 -13.24 32.91
C ILE A 184 23.04 -12.05 32.81
N SER A 185 23.39 -10.95 33.49
CA SER A 185 22.52 -9.80 33.67
C SER A 185 22.86 -8.64 32.72
N GLY A 186 21.91 -8.28 31.85
CA GLY A 186 21.96 -7.08 31.00
C GLY A 186 22.79 -7.23 29.71
N PRO A 187 22.99 -6.12 28.97
CA PRO A 187 23.77 -6.06 27.71
C PRO A 187 25.29 -6.30 27.87
N VAL A 188 25.69 -7.45 28.43
CA VAL A 188 27.09 -7.80 28.73
C VAL A 188 27.98 -7.81 27.49
N PHE A 189 27.54 -8.40 26.36
CA PHE A 189 28.30 -8.49 25.10
C PHE A 189 27.63 -7.72 23.96
N SER A 190 26.75 -6.77 24.27
CA SER A 190 26.10 -5.97 23.25
C SER A 190 27.13 -5.09 22.51
N GLY A 191 26.99 -4.96 21.19
CA GLY A 191 27.94 -4.24 20.35
C GLY A 191 29.26 -5.00 20.09
N CYS A 192 29.41 -6.25 20.55
CA CYS A 192 30.54 -7.11 20.17
C CYS A 192 30.42 -7.56 18.71
N THR A 193 30.60 -6.63 17.77
CA THR A 193 30.34 -6.81 16.34
C THR A 193 31.24 -7.84 15.66
N SER A 194 32.37 -8.22 16.27
CA SER A 194 33.23 -9.32 15.79
C SER A 194 32.93 -10.68 16.41
N LEU A 195 31.96 -10.79 17.33
CA LEU A 195 31.67 -12.04 18.05
C LEU A 195 31.09 -13.08 17.08
N GLU A 196 31.81 -14.18 16.89
CA GLU A 196 31.44 -15.27 15.97
C GLU A 196 30.86 -16.49 16.69
N SER A 197 31.23 -16.70 17.96
CA SER A 197 30.80 -17.87 18.74
C SER A 197 30.70 -17.60 20.24
N VAL A 198 29.72 -18.25 20.87
CA VAL A 198 29.52 -18.25 22.32
C VAL A 198 29.36 -19.70 22.76
N ASP A 199 30.13 -20.10 23.76
CA ASP A 199 30.08 -21.43 24.38
C ASP A 199 29.56 -21.26 25.82
N PHE A 200 28.37 -21.77 26.11
CA PHE A 200 27.77 -21.69 27.45
C PHE A 200 28.13 -22.93 28.27
N GLY A 201 28.51 -22.71 29.52
CA GLY A 201 28.47 -23.73 30.55
C GLY A 201 27.05 -24.22 30.83
N ASN A 202 26.93 -25.42 31.37
CA ASN A 202 25.64 -26.05 31.70
C ASN A 202 24.97 -25.46 32.95
N GLY A 203 25.65 -24.54 33.64
CA GLY A 203 25.16 -23.92 34.87
C GLY A 203 24.23 -22.72 34.67
N VAL A 204 24.13 -22.18 33.44
CA VAL A 204 23.40 -20.94 33.15
C VAL A 204 21.89 -21.18 33.21
N GLU A 205 21.19 -20.49 34.11
CA GLU A 205 19.75 -20.67 34.37
C GLU A 205 18.91 -19.51 33.81
N GLU A 206 19.48 -18.30 33.75
CA GLU A 206 18.79 -17.09 33.30
C GLU A 206 19.66 -16.23 32.37
N LEU A 207 19.08 -15.89 31.22
CA LEU A 207 19.65 -14.97 30.23
C LEU A 207 18.81 -13.70 30.17
N ASN A 208 19.27 -12.62 30.79
CA ASN A 208 18.55 -11.34 30.81
C ASN A 208 18.69 -10.56 29.48
N GLY A 209 18.02 -9.40 29.42
CA GLY A 209 17.87 -8.66 28.18
C GLY A 209 19.16 -8.06 27.61
N GLY A 210 19.28 -8.07 26.28
CA GLY A 210 20.29 -7.37 25.52
C GLY A 210 21.68 -8.00 25.46
N ILE A 211 21.89 -9.19 26.03
CA ILE A 211 23.25 -9.77 26.22
C ILE A 211 24.08 -9.75 24.93
N PHE A 212 23.50 -10.12 23.77
CA PHE A 212 24.20 -10.20 22.49
C PHE A 212 23.65 -9.20 21.46
N ASN A 213 22.98 -8.14 21.89
CA ASN A 213 22.43 -7.12 21.00
C ASN A 213 23.51 -6.60 20.02
N ASN A 214 23.18 -6.46 18.74
CA ASN A 214 24.09 -6.02 17.68
C ASN A 214 25.39 -6.84 17.50
N CYS A 215 25.42 -8.12 17.91
CA CYS A 215 26.50 -9.05 17.57
C CYS A 215 26.41 -9.51 16.09
N THR A 216 26.71 -8.59 15.17
CA THR A 216 26.44 -8.74 13.73
C THR A 216 27.19 -9.88 13.01
N LYS A 217 28.27 -10.43 13.58
CA LYS A 217 28.98 -11.61 13.05
C LYS A 217 28.58 -12.93 13.70
N LEU A 218 27.72 -12.92 14.72
CA LEU A 218 27.25 -14.15 15.35
C LEU A 218 26.34 -14.87 14.36
N THR A 219 26.77 -16.06 13.91
CA THR A 219 26.06 -16.81 12.85
C THR A 219 25.14 -17.89 13.41
N SER A 220 25.52 -18.49 14.54
CA SER A 220 24.72 -19.51 15.22
C SER A 220 24.87 -19.41 16.73
N ILE A 221 23.83 -19.78 17.46
CA ILE A 221 23.90 -19.94 18.91
C ILE A 221 23.08 -21.13 19.40
N THR A 222 23.56 -21.77 20.45
CA THR A 222 22.87 -22.85 21.17
C THR A 222 22.64 -22.42 22.59
N ILE A 223 21.37 -22.34 23.00
CA ILE A 223 20.96 -22.02 24.36
C ILE A 223 20.83 -23.34 25.14
N PRO A 224 21.46 -23.49 26.31
CA PRO A 224 21.41 -24.75 27.06
C PRO A 224 20.04 -25.03 27.70
N ASP A 225 19.75 -26.31 27.95
CA ASP A 225 18.47 -26.78 28.53
C ASP A 225 18.18 -26.26 29.94
N SER A 226 19.22 -25.81 30.66
CA SER A 226 19.10 -25.19 31.98
C SER A 226 18.43 -23.81 31.94
N VAL A 227 18.40 -23.15 30.78
CA VAL A 227 17.81 -21.81 30.63
C VAL A 227 16.29 -21.92 30.54
N THR A 228 15.61 -21.18 31.41
CA THR A 228 14.14 -21.17 31.46
C THR A 228 13.51 -19.98 30.76
N ARG A 229 14.28 -18.90 30.53
CA ARG A 229 13.80 -17.62 30.02
C ARG A 229 14.84 -16.97 29.09
N ILE A 230 14.36 -16.44 27.97
CA ILE A 230 15.14 -15.60 27.05
C ILE A 230 14.73 -14.14 27.26
N GLY A 231 15.65 -13.29 27.69
CA GLY A 231 15.39 -11.89 28.00
C GLY A 231 15.15 -11.00 26.77
N ASN A 232 14.65 -9.79 27.02
CA ASN A 232 14.30 -8.81 25.99
C ASN A 232 15.51 -8.41 25.13
N GLY A 233 15.36 -8.36 23.80
CA GLY A 233 16.37 -7.84 22.87
C GLY A 233 17.69 -8.60 22.88
N ILE A 234 17.73 -9.83 23.42
CA ILE A 234 18.97 -10.59 23.63
C ILE A 234 19.80 -10.76 22.35
N PHE A 235 19.16 -10.96 21.20
CA PHE A 235 19.78 -11.09 19.87
C PHE A 235 19.29 -10.01 18.91
N GLU A 236 18.69 -8.93 19.42
CA GLU A 236 18.23 -7.85 18.55
C GLU A 236 19.41 -7.28 17.73
N GLY A 237 19.21 -7.12 16.42
CA GLY A 237 20.25 -6.62 15.51
C GLY A 237 21.38 -7.61 15.20
N CYS A 238 21.26 -8.89 15.59
CA CYS A 238 22.18 -9.96 15.17
C CYS A 238 21.98 -10.34 13.70
N THR A 239 22.31 -9.41 12.79
CA THR A 239 22.08 -9.54 11.33
C THR A 239 22.88 -10.66 10.67
N GLY A 240 23.85 -11.27 11.37
CA GLY A 240 24.58 -12.45 10.94
C GLY A 240 23.89 -13.77 11.25
N LEU A 241 22.91 -13.77 12.17
CA LEU A 241 22.35 -14.97 12.78
C LEU A 241 21.48 -15.73 11.77
N THR A 242 21.85 -16.98 11.49
CA THR A 242 21.14 -17.86 10.56
C THR A 242 20.49 -19.05 11.25
N SER A 243 20.99 -19.45 12.42
CA SER A 243 20.54 -20.63 13.16
C SER A 243 20.53 -20.37 14.67
N VAL A 244 19.43 -20.72 15.31
CA VAL A 244 19.28 -20.67 16.77
C VAL A 244 18.76 -22.02 17.21
N VAL A 245 19.44 -22.63 18.18
CA VAL A 245 18.98 -23.85 18.86
C VAL A 245 18.58 -23.45 20.27
N LEU A 246 17.31 -23.66 20.60
CA LEU A 246 16.72 -23.38 21.90
C LEU A 246 16.71 -24.66 22.74
N GLY A 247 17.04 -24.56 24.03
CA GLY A 247 16.90 -25.66 24.98
C GLY A 247 15.44 -25.91 25.36
N ASP A 248 15.12 -27.14 25.75
CA ASP A 248 13.73 -27.57 26.03
C ASP A 248 13.14 -26.91 27.30
N GLY A 249 13.98 -26.36 28.17
CA GLY A 249 13.58 -25.69 29.41
C GLY A 249 12.93 -24.32 29.23
N ILE A 250 12.98 -23.74 28.02
CA ILE A 250 12.52 -22.36 27.77
C ILE A 250 11.00 -22.29 27.81
N THR A 251 10.49 -21.39 28.67
CA THR A 251 9.06 -21.15 28.86
C THR A 251 8.60 -19.75 28.40
N GLU A 252 9.54 -18.79 28.33
CA GLU A 252 9.28 -17.39 28.00
C GLU A 252 10.36 -16.84 27.05
N ILE A 253 9.93 -16.12 26.02
CA ILE A 253 10.80 -15.35 25.11
C ILE A 253 10.37 -13.89 25.16
N GLY A 254 11.28 -13.02 25.62
CA GLY A 254 11.04 -11.60 25.85
C GLY A 254 10.90 -10.74 24.59
N ASP A 255 10.55 -9.48 24.81
CA ASP A 255 10.33 -8.48 23.76
C ASP A 255 11.55 -8.36 22.86
N GLN A 256 11.36 -8.32 21.54
CA GLN A 256 12.40 -8.09 20.53
C GLN A 256 13.57 -9.11 20.56
N ALA A 257 13.42 -10.26 21.22
CA ALA A 257 14.52 -11.21 21.43
C ALA A 257 15.31 -11.57 20.16
N PHE A 258 14.64 -11.68 19.00
CA PHE A 258 15.26 -11.93 17.69
C PHE A 258 14.99 -10.81 16.67
N SER A 259 14.60 -9.62 17.12
CA SER A 259 14.28 -8.49 16.24
C SER A 259 15.48 -8.16 15.33
N SER A 260 15.22 -7.86 14.06
CA SER A 260 16.25 -7.52 13.06
C SER A 260 17.33 -8.60 12.83
N CYS A 261 17.06 -9.86 13.19
CA CYS A 261 17.87 -11.01 12.76
C CYS A 261 17.64 -11.29 11.27
N SER A 262 18.10 -10.39 10.41
CA SER A 262 17.72 -10.32 8.98
C SER A 262 18.14 -11.52 8.13
N LYS A 263 19.02 -12.40 8.63
CA LYS A 263 19.43 -13.66 7.98
C LYS A 263 18.81 -14.91 8.60
N LEU A 264 18.00 -14.78 9.66
CA LEU A 264 17.34 -15.92 10.28
C LEU A 264 16.27 -16.44 9.33
N THR A 265 16.40 -17.70 8.91
CA THR A 265 15.50 -18.31 7.91
C THR A 265 14.37 -19.13 8.54
N GLY A 266 14.58 -19.58 9.77
CA GLY A 266 13.67 -20.39 10.58
C GLY A 266 14.23 -20.55 11.99
N ILE A 267 13.35 -20.87 12.93
CA ILE A 267 13.66 -21.20 14.32
C ILE A 267 12.61 -22.19 14.82
N GLU A 268 13.05 -23.21 15.55
CA GLU A 268 12.16 -24.15 16.21
C GLU A 268 11.90 -23.65 17.64
N LEU A 269 10.63 -23.37 17.94
CA LEU A 269 10.22 -23.03 19.29
C LEU A 269 9.98 -24.32 20.08
N GLY A 270 10.53 -24.40 21.28
CA GLY A 270 10.36 -25.57 22.14
C GLY A 270 8.91 -25.79 22.58
N PRO A 271 8.51 -27.03 22.90
CA PRO A 271 7.12 -27.38 23.23
C PRO A 271 6.64 -26.82 24.58
N ASN A 272 7.55 -26.25 25.39
CA ASN A 272 7.25 -25.68 26.70
C ASN A 272 7.11 -24.15 26.66
N VAL A 273 7.28 -23.51 25.50
CA VAL A 273 7.14 -22.05 25.36
C VAL A 273 5.68 -21.66 25.53
N THR A 274 5.39 -20.82 26.52
CA THR A 274 4.03 -20.38 26.85
C THR A 274 3.78 -18.90 26.56
N SER A 275 4.85 -18.08 26.55
CA SER A 275 4.77 -16.64 26.40
C SER A 275 5.80 -16.12 25.40
N LEU A 276 5.32 -15.33 24.43
CA LEU A 276 6.13 -14.63 23.44
C LEU A 276 5.88 -13.13 23.56
N GLY A 277 6.93 -12.34 23.78
CA GLY A 277 6.88 -10.89 23.94
C GLY A 277 6.53 -10.12 22.67
N ASN A 278 6.65 -8.80 22.72
CA ASN A 278 6.39 -7.92 21.59
C ASN A 278 7.54 -7.98 20.58
N GLY A 279 7.23 -8.13 19.29
CA GLY A 279 8.19 -7.97 18.21
C GLY A 279 9.32 -9.00 18.20
N VAL A 280 9.12 -10.19 18.76
CA VAL A 280 10.16 -11.24 18.89
C VAL A 280 10.87 -11.48 17.56
N PHE A 281 10.14 -11.53 16.44
CA PHE A 281 10.69 -11.73 15.09
C PHE A 281 10.52 -10.50 14.19
N SER A 282 10.29 -9.29 14.74
CA SER A 282 10.18 -8.09 13.92
C SER A 282 11.43 -7.91 13.03
N ASP A 283 11.25 -7.51 11.79
CA ASP A 283 12.32 -7.26 10.81
C ASP A 283 13.24 -8.49 10.54
N CYS A 284 12.78 -9.72 10.81
CA CYS A 284 13.42 -10.95 10.35
C CYS A 284 13.14 -11.17 8.86
N THR A 285 13.76 -10.36 8.01
CA THR A 285 13.46 -10.27 6.57
C THR A 285 13.78 -11.52 5.74
N SER A 286 14.48 -12.50 6.29
CA SER A 286 14.73 -13.81 5.65
C SER A 286 13.87 -14.96 6.21
N LEU A 287 13.04 -14.71 7.23
CA LEU A 287 12.20 -15.74 7.83
C LEU A 287 11.10 -16.14 6.85
N THR A 288 11.06 -17.41 6.46
CA THR A 288 10.17 -17.90 5.38
C THR A 288 8.91 -18.58 5.89
N SER A 289 9.02 -19.30 7.02
CA SER A 289 7.93 -19.97 7.72
C SER A 289 8.30 -20.17 9.19
N ILE A 290 7.29 -20.26 10.05
CA ILE A 290 7.47 -20.57 11.48
C ILE A 290 6.21 -21.25 12.03
N VAL A 291 6.41 -22.18 12.95
CA VAL A 291 5.37 -22.84 13.73
C VAL A 291 5.37 -22.28 15.13
N ILE A 292 4.25 -21.73 15.57
CA ILE A 292 4.04 -21.30 16.95
C ILE A 292 3.34 -22.44 17.70
N PRO A 293 3.98 -23.04 18.72
CA PRO A 293 3.47 -24.25 19.36
C PRO A 293 2.18 -23.97 20.16
N ASP A 294 1.30 -24.96 20.24
CA ASP A 294 0.01 -24.87 20.93
C ASP A 294 0.11 -24.56 22.44
N SER A 295 1.30 -24.73 23.03
CA SER A 295 1.61 -24.31 24.40
C SER A 295 1.57 -22.80 24.60
N VAL A 296 1.68 -22.01 23.52
CA VAL A 296 1.69 -20.54 23.57
C VAL A 296 0.29 -20.01 23.87
N THR A 297 0.14 -19.42 25.06
CA THR A 297 -1.11 -18.77 25.50
C THR A 297 -1.07 -17.25 25.36
N THR A 298 0.14 -16.67 25.32
CA THR A 298 0.36 -15.23 25.26
C THR A 298 1.28 -14.87 24.10
N MET A 299 0.82 -14.00 23.21
CA MET A 299 1.56 -13.51 22.05
C MET A 299 1.52 -11.98 22.02
N GLY A 300 2.69 -11.33 22.00
CA GLY A 300 2.81 -9.88 21.96
C GLY A 300 2.52 -9.26 20.58
N GLU A 301 2.45 -7.93 20.56
CA GLU A 301 2.26 -7.14 19.33
C GLU A 301 3.47 -7.25 18.39
N ARG A 302 3.29 -6.93 17.11
CA ARG A 302 4.39 -6.85 16.11
C ARG A 302 5.18 -8.14 15.90
N MET A 303 4.68 -9.30 16.34
CA MET A 303 5.40 -10.58 16.37
C MET A 303 6.25 -10.86 15.12
N PHE A 304 5.67 -10.66 13.92
CA PHE A 304 6.32 -10.84 12.62
C PHE A 304 6.35 -9.57 11.78
N SER A 305 6.23 -8.40 12.41
CA SER A 305 6.24 -7.12 11.70
C SER A 305 7.45 -7.03 10.76
N LYS A 306 7.23 -6.70 9.49
CA LYS A 306 8.23 -6.58 8.42
C LYS A 306 9.05 -7.85 8.13
N CYS A 307 8.52 -9.03 8.44
CA CYS A 307 9.04 -10.30 7.92
C CYS A 307 8.67 -10.44 6.43
N THR A 308 9.37 -9.72 5.56
CA THR A 308 9.01 -9.58 4.14
C THR A 308 9.15 -10.86 3.30
N ALA A 309 9.90 -11.86 3.77
CA ALA A 309 10.00 -13.18 3.14
C ALA A 309 9.01 -14.21 3.69
N LEU A 310 8.22 -13.87 4.72
CA LEU A 310 7.34 -14.80 5.41
C LEU A 310 6.16 -15.20 4.52
N THR A 311 6.07 -16.47 4.17
CA THR A 311 5.04 -16.99 3.25
C THR A 311 3.91 -17.70 3.96
N SER A 312 4.18 -18.27 5.14
CA SER A 312 3.22 -19.02 5.96
C SER A 312 3.59 -18.96 7.44
N VAL A 313 2.56 -19.02 8.30
CA VAL A 313 2.70 -19.15 9.75
C VAL A 313 1.62 -20.09 10.26
N GLU A 314 2.02 -21.04 11.11
CA GLU A 314 1.09 -21.86 11.90
C GLU A 314 0.91 -21.20 13.27
N LEU A 315 -0.31 -20.76 13.56
CA LEU A 315 -0.70 -20.11 14.81
C LEU A 315 -1.27 -21.14 15.81
N PRO A 316 -1.14 -20.91 17.13
CA PRO A 316 -1.59 -21.87 18.13
C PRO A 316 -3.13 -21.89 18.23
N ASP A 317 -3.70 -23.08 18.41
CA ASP A 317 -5.15 -23.31 18.44
C ASP A 317 -5.87 -22.54 19.56
N GLY A 318 -5.19 -22.30 20.68
CA GLY A 318 -5.72 -21.66 21.89
C GLY A 318 -5.81 -20.12 21.85
N LEU A 319 -5.44 -19.49 20.72
CA LEU A 319 -5.38 -18.03 20.64
C LEU A 319 -6.78 -17.39 20.67
N THR A 320 -6.99 -16.43 21.59
CA THR A 320 -8.28 -15.74 21.75
C THR A 320 -8.33 -14.38 21.06
N ALA A 321 -7.19 -13.82 20.67
CA ALA A 321 -7.10 -12.58 19.91
C ALA A 321 -5.83 -12.59 19.04
N LEU A 322 -5.91 -12.01 17.83
CA LEU A 322 -4.74 -11.77 17.02
C LEU A 322 -4.19 -10.37 17.34
N PRO A 323 -3.00 -10.24 17.97
CA PRO A 323 -2.45 -8.98 18.44
C PRO A 323 -2.26 -7.91 17.36
N ALA A 324 -2.07 -6.66 17.79
CA ALA A 324 -1.84 -5.55 16.86
C ALA A 324 -0.53 -5.77 16.10
N LEU A 325 -0.55 -5.40 14.81
CA LEU A 325 0.63 -5.41 13.92
C LEU A 325 1.31 -6.78 13.74
N THR A 326 0.68 -7.90 14.13
CA THR A 326 1.31 -9.24 14.08
C THR A 326 1.97 -9.56 12.75
N PHE A 327 1.32 -9.28 11.63
CA PHE A 327 1.82 -9.48 10.26
C PHE A 327 1.98 -8.18 9.48
N ASN A 328 2.14 -7.04 10.15
CA ASN A 328 2.37 -5.75 9.49
C ASN A 328 3.54 -5.85 8.50
N GLY A 329 3.35 -5.49 7.23
CA GLY A 329 4.42 -5.51 6.22
C GLY A 329 4.92 -6.91 5.83
N CYS A 330 4.19 -7.98 6.16
CA CYS A 330 4.49 -9.34 5.67
C CYS A 330 4.08 -9.49 4.19
N THR A 331 4.79 -8.81 3.29
CA THR A 331 4.41 -8.66 1.89
C THR A 331 4.38 -9.97 1.09
N ALA A 332 5.08 -11.01 1.53
CA ALA A 332 5.06 -12.34 0.91
C ALA A 332 4.02 -13.32 1.50
N LEU A 333 3.28 -12.93 2.55
CA LEU A 333 2.37 -13.81 3.26
C LEU A 333 1.19 -14.18 2.36
N LYS A 334 1.04 -15.48 2.09
CA LYS A 334 -0.02 -16.03 1.23
C LYS A 334 -1.03 -16.85 2.01
N ASN A 335 -0.54 -17.63 2.98
CA ASN A 335 -1.33 -18.60 3.72
C ASN A 335 -1.19 -18.32 5.21
N VAL A 336 -2.31 -18.03 5.86
CA VAL A 336 -2.41 -17.89 7.32
C VAL A 336 -3.84 -18.25 7.70
N GLU A 337 -3.99 -19.17 8.64
CA GLU A 337 -5.28 -19.52 9.22
C GLU A 337 -5.41 -18.79 10.56
N ILE A 338 -6.49 -18.04 10.73
CA ILE A 338 -6.81 -17.43 12.02
C ILE A 338 -7.45 -18.52 12.89
N PRO A 339 -6.92 -18.81 14.10
CA PRO A 339 -7.47 -19.85 14.96
C PRO A 339 -8.96 -19.64 15.28
N LYS A 340 -9.71 -20.74 15.37
CA LYS A 340 -11.19 -20.73 15.47
C LYS A 340 -11.74 -19.97 16.68
N ASP A 341 -10.95 -19.86 17.74
CA ASP A 341 -11.34 -19.26 19.03
C ASP A 341 -10.97 -17.77 19.14
N VAL A 342 -10.38 -17.19 18.10
CA VAL A 342 -10.08 -15.76 18.00
C VAL A 342 -11.39 -14.95 18.00
N GLN A 343 -11.46 -13.99 18.91
CA GLN A 343 -12.60 -13.07 19.08
C GLN A 343 -12.32 -11.68 18.53
N ILE A 344 -11.05 -11.27 18.48
CA ILE A 344 -10.65 -9.92 18.06
C ILE A 344 -9.45 -10.03 17.12
N ILE A 345 -9.53 -9.34 15.99
CA ILE A 345 -8.38 -9.05 15.12
C ILE A 345 -8.00 -7.61 15.40
N TYR A 346 -6.87 -7.38 16.06
CA TYR A 346 -6.46 -6.03 16.47
C TYR A 346 -5.94 -5.19 15.30
N ASN A 347 -5.72 -3.91 15.61
CA ASN A 347 -5.34 -2.89 14.64
C ASN A 347 -4.12 -3.31 13.82
N THR A 348 -4.20 -3.09 12.51
CA THR A 348 -3.05 -3.20 11.59
C THR A 348 -2.45 -4.63 11.53
N ALA A 349 -3.19 -5.66 12.00
CA ALA A 349 -2.69 -7.04 12.11
C ALA A 349 -2.18 -7.62 10.78
N PHE A 350 -2.80 -7.30 9.65
CA PHE A 350 -2.42 -7.73 8.29
C PHE A 350 -2.12 -6.56 7.35
N TYR A 351 -1.80 -5.38 7.89
CA TYR A 351 -1.48 -4.20 7.08
C TYR A 351 -0.33 -4.50 6.11
N GLU A 352 -0.49 -4.16 4.83
CA GLU A 352 0.48 -4.43 3.76
C GLU A 352 0.85 -5.91 3.57
N CYS A 353 -0.04 -6.85 3.92
CA CYS A 353 0.04 -8.24 3.47
C CYS A 353 -0.35 -8.36 1.99
N SER A 354 0.45 -7.75 1.10
CA SER A 354 0.10 -7.54 -0.31
C SER A 354 -0.02 -8.81 -1.16
N SER A 355 0.49 -9.96 -0.69
CA SER A 355 0.35 -11.27 -1.33
C SER A 355 -0.83 -12.12 -0.80
N LEU A 356 -1.57 -11.64 0.20
CA LEU A 356 -2.67 -12.38 0.80
C LEU A 356 -3.86 -12.46 -0.17
N LEU A 357 -4.11 -13.65 -0.72
CA LEU A 357 -5.15 -13.87 -1.73
C LEU A 357 -6.56 -14.02 -1.12
N SER A 358 -6.61 -14.71 0.02
CA SER A 358 -7.84 -15.01 0.76
C SER A 358 -7.54 -15.20 2.23
N ILE A 359 -8.46 -14.81 3.09
CA ILE A 359 -8.39 -15.10 4.52
C ILE A 359 -9.78 -15.41 5.06
N LYS A 360 -9.89 -16.46 5.87
CA LYS A 360 -11.13 -16.80 6.56
C LYS A 360 -11.16 -16.10 7.91
N ILE A 361 -12.18 -15.29 8.14
CA ILE A 361 -12.46 -14.70 9.44
C ILE A 361 -13.33 -15.69 10.24
N PRO A 362 -12.90 -16.18 11.42
CA PRO A 362 -13.67 -17.12 12.22
C PRO A 362 -15.00 -16.56 12.75
N ASP A 363 -16.01 -17.42 12.94
CA ASP A 363 -17.36 -17.05 13.37
C ASP A 363 -17.45 -16.46 14.79
N LYS A 364 -16.37 -16.54 15.58
CA LYS A 364 -16.28 -15.93 16.92
C LYS A 364 -15.74 -14.51 16.91
N VAL A 365 -15.23 -14.03 15.78
CA VAL A 365 -14.69 -12.67 15.67
C VAL A 365 -15.82 -11.66 15.82
N THR A 366 -15.73 -10.79 16.81
CA THR A 366 -16.71 -9.72 17.07
C THR A 366 -16.24 -8.35 16.61
N ALA A 367 -14.92 -8.17 16.48
CA ALA A 367 -14.32 -6.91 16.06
C ALA A 367 -13.11 -7.11 15.13
N ILE A 368 -13.08 -6.30 14.07
CA ILE A 368 -11.93 -6.13 13.17
C ILE A 368 -11.40 -4.71 13.37
N GLY A 369 -10.17 -4.59 13.86
CA GLY A 369 -9.57 -3.33 14.28
C GLY A 369 -9.18 -2.38 13.14
N ASP A 370 -8.75 -1.18 13.52
CA ASP A 370 -8.35 -0.13 12.60
C ASP A 370 -7.25 -0.60 11.67
N ARG A 371 -7.42 -0.33 10.38
CA ARG A 371 -6.43 -0.63 9.33
C ARG A 371 -6.00 -2.11 9.26
N ALA A 372 -6.82 -3.05 9.78
CA ALA A 372 -6.43 -4.45 9.93
C ALA A 372 -5.92 -5.10 8.64
N PHE A 373 -6.52 -4.80 7.48
CA PHE A 373 -6.20 -5.38 6.17
C PHE A 373 -5.83 -4.33 5.12
N VAL A 374 -5.41 -3.13 5.54
CA VAL A 374 -5.06 -2.06 4.58
C VAL A 374 -3.98 -2.52 3.63
N ARG A 375 -4.13 -2.20 2.33
CA ARG A 375 -3.17 -2.57 1.27
C ARG A 375 -2.91 -4.07 1.17
N CYS A 376 -3.87 -4.92 1.53
CA CYS A 376 -3.92 -6.32 1.08
C CYS A 376 -4.32 -6.37 -0.40
N THR A 377 -3.44 -5.87 -1.28
CA THR A 377 -3.75 -5.58 -2.69
C THR A 377 -4.04 -6.80 -3.55
N SER A 378 -3.82 -8.02 -3.05
CA SER A 378 -4.18 -9.28 -3.72
C SER A 378 -5.45 -9.94 -3.17
N LEU A 379 -6.04 -9.40 -2.11
CA LEU A 379 -7.22 -9.98 -1.47
C LEU A 379 -8.44 -9.83 -2.39
N GLU A 380 -8.91 -10.94 -2.97
CA GLU A 380 -9.97 -10.89 -3.99
C GLU A 380 -11.39 -10.87 -3.41
N SER A 381 -11.59 -11.51 -2.26
CA SER A 381 -12.89 -11.56 -1.60
C SER A 381 -12.73 -11.77 -0.11
N ILE A 382 -13.74 -11.34 0.65
CA ILE A 382 -13.79 -11.59 2.09
C ILE A 382 -15.22 -11.79 2.58
N VAL A 383 -15.37 -12.69 3.56
CA VAL A 383 -16.62 -12.93 4.28
C VAL A 383 -16.44 -12.41 5.70
N ILE A 384 -17.23 -11.40 6.05
CA ILE A 384 -17.34 -10.85 7.39
C ILE A 384 -18.46 -11.62 8.11
N PRO A 385 -18.19 -12.36 9.20
CA PRO A 385 -19.18 -13.21 9.84
C PRO A 385 -20.26 -12.42 10.57
N ASP A 386 -21.41 -13.07 10.82
CA ASP A 386 -22.58 -12.47 11.47
C ASP A 386 -22.30 -11.95 12.91
N SER A 387 -21.22 -12.42 13.53
CA SER A 387 -20.75 -12.00 14.86
C SER A 387 -20.10 -10.61 14.88
N VAL A 388 -19.60 -10.11 13.75
CA VAL A 388 -18.95 -8.80 13.65
C VAL A 388 -20.02 -7.71 13.68
N THR A 389 -19.93 -6.82 14.66
CA THR A 389 -20.86 -5.68 14.79
C THR A 389 -20.34 -4.42 14.13
N ASP A 390 -19.01 -4.28 13.99
CA ASP A 390 -18.36 -3.06 13.56
C ASP A 390 -17.17 -3.38 12.63
N ILE A 391 -17.13 -2.69 11.49
CA ILE A 391 -15.94 -2.63 10.63
C ILE A 391 -15.29 -1.27 10.87
N HIS A 392 -14.16 -1.26 11.59
CA HIS A 392 -13.50 -0.04 12.06
C HIS A 392 -12.75 0.73 10.95
N VAL A 393 -12.11 1.83 11.34
CA VAL A 393 -11.56 2.83 10.44
C VAL A 393 -10.54 2.20 9.50
N ALA A 394 -10.78 2.38 8.21
CA ALA A 394 -9.93 1.88 7.13
C ALA A 394 -9.64 0.36 7.19
N ALA A 395 -10.48 -0.46 7.83
CA ALA A 395 -10.19 -1.88 8.04
C ALA A 395 -9.77 -2.63 6.77
N PHE A 396 -10.33 -2.30 5.60
CA PHE A 396 -10.05 -2.90 4.29
C PHE A 396 -9.64 -1.87 3.22
N ALA A 397 -9.13 -0.70 3.62
CA ALA A 397 -8.76 0.32 2.63
C ALA A 397 -7.65 -0.17 1.68
N ASP A 398 -7.71 0.25 0.41
CA ASP A 398 -6.77 -0.10 -0.65
C ASP A 398 -6.62 -1.62 -0.90
N CYS A 399 -7.66 -2.42 -0.61
CA CYS A 399 -7.76 -3.80 -1.10
C CYS A 399 -8.16 -3.80 -2.58
N THR A 400 -7.25 -3.34 -3.44
CA THR A 400 -7.54 -3.01 -4.85
C THR A 400 -7.98 -4.18 -5.72
N ALA A 401 -7.67 -5.43 -5.35
CA ALA A 401 -8.16 -6.63 -6.03
C ALA A 401 -9.52 -7.15 -5.53
N MET A 402 -10.09 -6.56 -4.47
CA MET A 402 -11.33 -7.04 -3.84
C MET A 402 -12.51 -6.83 -4.79
N LYS A 403 -13.05 -7.93 -5.32
CA LYS A 403 -14.20 -7.94 -6.26
C LYS A 403 -15.52 -8.06 -5.51
N ASP A 404 -15.52 -8.82 -4.41
CA ASP A 404 -16.71 -9.21 -3.66
C ASP A 404 -16.46 -9.12 -2.14
N VAL A 405 -17.42 -8.54 -1.42
CA VAL A 405 -17.47 -8.54 0.04
C VAL A 405 -18.82 -9.07 0.51
N VAL A 406 -18.79 -10.04 1.42
CA VAL A 406 -20.00 -10.51 2.11
C VAL A 406 -20.00 -9.92 3.50
N LEU A 407 -20.97 -9.04 3.77
CA LEU A 407 -21.14 -8.39 5.06
C LEU A 407 -22.12 -9.20 5.94
N GLY A 408 -21.71 -9.51 7.17
CA GLY A 408 -22.50 -10.28 8.13
C GLY A 408 -23.77 -9.54 8.56
N LYS A 409 -24.85 -10.29 8.80
CA LYS A 409 -26.18 -9.75 9.14
C LYS A 409 -26.24 -9.04 10.50
N GLY A 410 -25.25 -9.28 11.37
CA GLY A 410 -25.11 -8.61 12.66
C GLY A 410 -24.45 -7.24 12.61
N LEU A 411 -23.91 -6.84 11.44
CA LEU A 411 -23.18 -5.59 11.27
C LEU A 411 -24.07 -4.37 11.55
N LYS A 412 -23.56 -3.44 12.34
CA LYS A 412 -24.23 -2.19 12.75
C LYS A 412 -23.59 -0.95 12.16
N ASN A 413 -22.26 -0.92 12.09
CA ASN A 413 -21.53 0.26 11.62
C ASN A 413 -20.44 -0.13 10.61
N ILE A 414 -20.37 0.66 9.54
CA ILE A 414 -19.24 0.69 8.61
C ILE A 414 -18.55 2.04 8.84
N TYR A 415 -17.41 2.05 9.51
CA TYR A 415 -16.71 3.27 9.88
C TYR A 415 -15.91 3.88 8.73
N ASP A 416 -15.25 5.00 9.02
CA ASP A 416 -14.60 5.84 8.04
C ASP A 416 -13.55 5.08 7.23
N SER A 417 -13.55 5.30 5.92
CA SER A 417 -12.64 4.68 4.95
C SER A 417 -12.62 3.16 4.94
N ALA A 418 -13.58 2.47 5.58
CA ALA A 418 -13.57 1.02 5.78
C ALA A 418 -13.21 0.21 4.52
N PHE A 419 -13.69 0.62 3.36
CA PHE A 419 -13.43 0.03 2.03
C PHE A 419 -12.92 1.07 1.01
N ALA A 420 -12.37 2.20 1.47
CA ALA A 420 -11.82 3.23 0.57
C ALA A 420 -10.77 2.62 -0.37
N GLY A 421 -10.77 2.99 -1.65
CA GLY A 421 -9.81 2.50 -2.63
C GLY A 421 -9.96 1.02 -3.03
N CYS A 422 -11.07 0.35 -2.68
CA CYS A 422 -11.39 -0.99 -3.20
C CYS A 422 -11.84 -0.91 -4.67
N THR A 423 -10.90 -0.58 -5.56
CA THR A 423 -11.17 -0.21 -6.97
C THR A 423 -11.79 -1.32 -7.81
N ALA A 424 -11.61 -2.60 -7.45
CA ALA A 424 -12.23 -3.73 -8.14
C ALA A 424 -13.64 -4.09 -7.63
N LEU A 425 -14.10 -3.49 -6.53
CA LEU A 425 -15.34 -3.87 -5.86
C LEU A 425 -16.53 -3.52 -6.74
N LYS A 426 -17.31 -4.52 -7.15
CA LYS A 426 -18.40 -4.33 -8.13
C LYS A 426 -19.75 -4.05 -7.51
N LYS A 427 -19.99 -4.63 -6.35
CA LYS A 427 -21.28 -4.61 -5.66
C LYS A 427 -21.09 -4.66 -4.16
N VAL A 428 -21.92 -3.91 -3.44
CA VAL A 428 -22.02 -3.99 -1.99
C VAL A 428 -23.49 -4.16 -1.60
N ASN A 429 -23.76 -5.18 -0.78
CA ASN A 429 -25.05 -5.32 -0.09
C ASN A 429 -24.85 -4.98 1.38
N VAL A 430 -25.27 -3.78 1.78
CA VAL A 430 -25.23 -3.34 3.17
C VAL A 430 -26.37 -4.05 3.94
N PRO A 431 -26.07 -4.79 5.03
CA PRO A 431 -27.09 -5.52 5.79
C PRO A 431 -28.12 -4.61 6.45
N ASP A 432 -29.33 -5.14 6.69
CA ASP A 432 -30.48 -4.38 7.20
C ASP A 432 -30.20 -3.62 8.51
N LYS A 433 -29.37 -4.17 9.41
CA LYS A 433 -29.06 -3.59 10.74
C LYS A 433 -28.01 -2.47 10.73
N VAL A 434 -27.40 -2.18 9.58
CA VAL A 434 -26.40 -1.13 9.50
C VAL A 434 -27.09 0.23 9.64
N THR A 435 -26.68 1.04 10.61
CA THR A 435 -27.23 2.39 10.85
C THR A 435 -26.33 3.50 10.31
N LEU A 436 -25.02 3.24 10.21
CA LEU A 436 -24.00 4.21 9.82
C LEU A 436 -23.11 3.68 8.70
N ILE A 437 -22.96 4.49 7.65
CA ILE A 437 -21.88 4.40 6.67
C ILE A 437 -21.01 5.65 6.85
N GLY A 438 -19.76 5.46 7.27
CA GLY A 438 -18.84 6.52 7.68
C GLY A 438 -18.28 7.37 6.55
N GLU A 439 -17.45 8.35 6.92
CA GLU A 439 -16.73 9.22 6.00
C GLU A 439 -15.81 8.41 5.09
N ASP A 440 -15.81 8.66 3.77
CA ASP A 440 -15.02 7.91 2.79
C ASP A 440 -15.23 6.38 2.76
N ALA A 441 -16.25 5.82 3.41
CA ALA A 441 -16.38 4.38 3.63
C ALA A 441 -16.18 3.52 2.36
N PHE A 442 -16.62 4.00 1.20
CA PHE A 442 -16.46 3.39 -0.13
C PHE A 442 -15.87 4.37 -1.16
N SER A 443 -15.17 5.41 -0.70
CA SER A 443 -14.54 6.42 -1.56
C SER A 443 -13.51 5.78 -2.50
N GLY A 444 -13.55 6.10 -3.80
CA GLY A 444 -12.66 5.51 -4.80
C GLY A 444 -12.96 4.04 -5.13
N CYS A 445 -14.14 3.52 -4.81
CA CYS A 445 -14.58 2.23 -5.35
C CYS A 445 -15.06 2.40 -6.80
N ASN A 446 -14.14 2.74 -7.73
CA ASN A 446 -14.52 3.18 -9.08
C ASN A 446 -15.34 2.16 -9.87
N ASN A 447 -15.20 0.85 -9.64
CA ASN A 447 -16.00 -0.20 -10.31
C ASN A 447 -17.31 -0.55 -9.59
N LEU A 448 -17.64 0.12 -8.49
CA LEU A 448 -18.86 -0.12 -7.74
C LEU A 448 -20.05 0.33 -8.57
N SER A 449 -20.84 -0.64 -9.03
CA SER A 449 -21.96 -0.40 -9.94
C SER A 449 -23.33 -0.48 -9.27
N ILE A 450 -23.40 -1.25 -8.17
CA ILE A 450 -24.63 -1.52 -7.43
C ILE A 450 -24.34 -1.39 -5.94
N VAL A 451 -25.10 -0.52 -5.27
CA VAL A 451 -25.14 -0.41 -3.82
C VAL A 451 -26.56 -0.65 -3.36
N VAL A 452 -26.75 -1.69 -2.54
CA VAL A 452 -28.01 -1.95 -1.84
C VAL A 452 -27.82 -1.54 -0.40
N LEU A 453 -28.55 -0.51 0.03
CA LEU A 453 -28.52 -0.02 1.40
C LEU A 453 -29.48 -0.82 2.29
N GLY A 454 -29.03 -1.11 3.51
CA GLY A 454 -29.84 -1.78 4.52
C GLY A 454 -31.01 -0.91 4.99
N ARG A 455 -32.10 -1.56 5.41
CA ARG A 455 -33.33 -0.86 5.82
C ARG A 455 -33.22 0.06 7.02
N GLU A 456 -32.20 -0.09 7.87
CA GLU A 456 -31.99 0.76 9.06
C GLU A 456 -30.91 1.84 8.87
N VAL A 457 -30.34 2.00 7.66
CA VAL A 457 -29.31 3.02 7.40
C VAL A 457 -29.90 4.42 7.64
N GLN A 458 -29.30 5.16 8.56
CA GLN A 458 -29.73 6.50 8.97
C GLN A 458 -28.81 7.59 8.43
N THR A 459 -27.52 7.28 8.33
CA THR A 459 -26.47 8.23 7.97
C THR A 459 -25.56 7.66 6.89
N ILE A 460 -25.39 8.43 5.81
CA ILE A 460 -24.32 8.29 4.83
C ILE A 460 -23.32 9.43 5.08
N GLY A 461 -22.06 9.10 5.35
CA GLY A 461 -21.02 10.04 5.73
C GLY A 461 -20.53 10.93 4.59
N VAL A 462 -19.69 11.90 4.95
CA VAL A 462 -19.00 12.79 4.00
C VAL A 462 -18.18 11.96 3.02
N ARG A 463 -18.28 12.24 1.71
CA ARG A 463 -17.50 11.54 0.66
C ARG A 463 -17.65 10.01 0.65
N ALA A 464 -18.68 9.44 1.30
CA ALA A 464 -18.81 8.00 1.53
C ALA A 464 -18.75 7.15 0.24
N PHE A 465 -19.26 7.65 -0.88
CA PHE A 465 -19.23 7.02 -2.20
C PHE A 465 -18.58 7.93 -3.25
N ARG A 466 -17.72 8.87 -2.85
CA ARG A 466 -17.01 9.77 -3.78
C ARG A 466 -16.19 8.96 -4.79
N ASN A 467 -16.18 9.37 -6.06
CA ASN A 467 -15.50 8.67 -7.16
C ASN A 467 -15.98 7.20 -7.36
N CYS A 468 -17.23 6.88 -7.02
CA CYS A 468 -17.86 5.63 -7.46
C CYS A 468 -18.38 5.77 -8.89
N ASP A 469 -17.48 6.00 -9.85
CA ASP A 469 -17.81 6.44 -11.20
C ASP A 469 -18.71 5.46 -11.97
N ASN A 470 -18.72 4.17 -11.62
CA ASN A 470 -19.58 3.17 -12.25
C ASN A 470 -20.93 2.95 -11.57
N LEU A 471 -21.26 3.69 -10.51
CA LEU A 471 -22.52 3.54 -9.81
C LEU A 471 -23.67 3.96 -10.74
N LEU A 472 -24.62 3.04 -10.99
CA LEU A 472 -25.71 3.27 -11.95
C LEU A 472 -27.01 3.72 -11.29
N SER A 473 -27.31 3.17 -10.12
CA SER A 473 -28.51 3.45 -9.34
C SER A 473 -28.19 3.31 -7.86
N VAL A 474 -28.87 4.10 -7.03
CA VAL A 474 -28.83 4.00 -5.57
C VAL A 474 -30.25 4.01 -5.01
N GLU A 475 -30.53 3.04 -4.13
CA GLU A 475 -31.78 3.00 -3.36
C GLU A 475 -31.54 3.54 -1.95
N LEU A 476 -32.20 4.65 -1.62
CA LEU A 476 -32.12 5.31 -0.33
C LEU A 476 -33.28 4.83 0.56
N PRO A 477 -33.02 4.24 1.74
CA PRO A 477 -34.05 3.64 2.59
C PRO A 477 -34.92 4.69 3.31
N GLU A 478 -36.08 4.28 3.81
CA GLU A 478 -37.02 5.15 4.53
C GLU A 478 -36.42 5.77 5.80
N SER A 479 -35.50 5.05 6.46
CA SER A 479 -34.81 5.48 7.69
C SER A 479 -33.75 6.57 7.47
N LEU A 480 -33.36 6.84 6.22
CA LEU A 480 -32.25 7.73 5.93
C LEU A 480 -32.60 9.18 6.28
N THR A 481 -31.83 9.79 7.17
CA THR A 481 -32.03 11.17 7.64
C THR A 481 -30.89 12.11 7.26
N GLN A 482 -29.70 11.59 6.96
CA GLN A 482 -28.52 12.40 6.70
C GLN A 482 -27.68 11.82 5.55
N ILE A 483 -27.31 12.70 4.62
CA ILE A 483 -26.30 12.44 3.58
C ILE A 483 -25.23 13.53 3.71
N GLY A 484 -23.99 13.13 3.94
CA GLY A 484 -22.85 14.02 4.13
C GLY A 484 -22.48 14.79 2.87
N GLU A 485 -21.72 15.86 3.06
CA GLU A 485 -21.15 16.66 1.97
C GLU A 485 -20.33 15.76 1.00
N GLU A 486 -20.44 16.03 -0.30
CA GLU A 486 -19.74 15.27 -1.36
C GLU A 486 -19.93 13.75 -1.33
N ALA A 487 -20.94 13.21 -0.63
CA ALA A 487 -21.12 11.76 -0.44
C ALA A 487 -21.10 10.97 -1.76
N PHE A 488 -21.64 11.54 -2.84
CA PHE A 488 -21.69 10.94 -4.17
C PHE A 488 -20.99 11.83 -5.22
N LEU A 489 -20.09 12.71 -4.81
CA LEU A 489 -19.34 13.56 -5.74
C LEU A 489 -18.58 12.68 -6.74
N TYR A 490 -18.62 13.07 -8.02
CA TYR A 490 -18.05 12.34 -9.15
C TYR A 490 -18.68 10.97 -9.47
N CYS A 491 -19.88 10.66 -8.98
CA CYS A 491 -20.67 9.51 -9.44
C CYS A 491 -21.29 9.74 -10.83
N SER A 492 -20.46 10.02 -11.85
CA SER A 492 -20.86 10.53 -13.17
C SER A 492 -21.69 9.57 -14.05
N LYS A 493 -21.77 8.28 -13.69
CA LYS A 493 -22.66 7.29 -14.36
C LYS A 493 -23.95 7.02 -13.59
N LEU A 494 -24.20 7.74 -12.48
CA LEU A 494 -25.44 7.58 -11.72
C LEU A 494 -26.61 8.13 -12.53
N VAL A 495 -27.55 7.26 -12.88
CA VAL A 495 -28.71 7.60 -13.72
C VAL A 495 -29.98 7.76 -12.89
N GLU A 496 -30.10 7.03 -11.79
CA GLU A 496 -31.35 6.93 -11.03
C GLU A 496 -31.09 7.01 -9.52
N VAL A 497 -31.96 7.73 -8.82
CA VAL A 497 -32.05 7.69 -7.36
C VAL A 497 -33.44 7.22 -6.96
N ILE A 498 -33.51 6.05 -6.31
CA ILE A 498 -34.75 5.54 -5.73
C ILE A 498 -34.83 6.06 -4.30
N ASN A 499 -35.45 7.23 -4.13
CA ASN A 499 -35.52 7.93 -2.86
C ASN A 499 -36.76 7.52 -2.04
N LYS A 500 -36.65 6.49 -1.20
CA LYS A 500 -37.72 6.12 -0.24
C LYS A 500 -37.68 6.95 1.05
N SER A 501 -36.60 7.71 1.27
CA SER A 501 -36.44 8.55 2.46
C SER A 501 -37.42 9.73 2.52
N GLY A 502 -37.39 10.44 3.65
CA GLY A 502 -38.09 11.72 3.83
C GLY A 502 -37.37 12.93 3.23
N LEU A 503 -36.18 12.76 2.64
CA LEU A 503 -35.36 13.86 2.10
C LEU A 503 -35.92 14.38 0.78
N ASN A 504 -35.92 15.70 0.60
CA ASN A 504 -36.41 16.35 -0.62
C ASN A 504 -35.30 16.44 -1.69
N ILE A 505 -34.95 15.29 -2.27
CA ILE A 505 -33.90 15.16 -3.28
C ILE A 505 -34.50 15.42 -4.68
N GLN A 506 -33.84 16.27 -5.45
CA GLN A 506 -34.23 16.63 -6.82
C GLN A 506 -33.14 16.24 -7.81
N SER A 507 -33.53 15.77 -8.99
CA SER A 507 -32.61 15.46 -10.08
C SER A 507 -31.78 16.68 -10.49
N GLY A 508 -30.51 16.46 -10.81
CA GLY A 508 -29.57 17.52 -11.20
C GLY A 508 -29.05 18.38 -10.04
N SER A 509 -29.38 18.04 -8.79
CA SER A 509 -29.02 18.85 -7.62
C SER A 509 -27.71 18.39 -6.96
N GLU A 510 -26.87 19.36 -6.60
CA GLU A 510 -25.69 19.15 -5.75
C GLU A 510 -26.06 18.98 -4.25
N ALA A 511 -27.30 19.34 -3.88
CA ALA A 511 -27.80 19.19 -2.52
C ALA A 511 -27.78 17.73 -2.05
N TYR A 512 -27.68 17.52 -0.74
CA TYR A 512 -27.59 16.19 -0.12
C TYR A 512 -26.42 15.37 -0.66
N GLY A 513 -25.23 16.01 -0.73
CA GLY A 513 -23.99 15.32 -1.06
C GLY A 513 -23.89 14.85 -2.50
N HIS A 514 -24.42 15.61 -3.45
CA HIS A 514 -24.37 15.29 -4.89
C HIS A 514 -25.06 13.98 -5.29
N VAL A 515 -25.90 13.41 -4.41
CA VAL A 515 -26.57 12.11 -4.64
C VAL A 515 -27.44 12.08 -5.89
N ALA A 516 -27.91 13.23 -6.37
CA ALA A 516 -28.73 13.34 -7.57
C ALA A 516 -28.14 14.27 -8.64
N GLU A 517 -26.88 14.70 -8.52
CA GLU A 517 -26.24 15.65 -9.45
C GLU A 517 -26.28 15.15 -10.90
N TYR A 518 -25.97 13.87 -11.10
CA TYR A 518 -25.97 13.23 -12.42
C TYR A 518 -27.26 12.46 -12.73
N ALA A 519 -28.14 12.30 -11.76
CA ALA A 519 -29.34 11.49 -11.89
C ALA A 519 -30.32 12.12 -12.89
N MET A 520 -30.87 11.28 -13.79
CA MET A 520 -31.91 11.65 -14.73
C MET A 520 -33.28 11.78 -14.06
N GLU A 521 -33.59 10.87 -13.12
CA GLU A 521 -34.80 10.95 -12.31
C GLU A 521 -34.55 10.55 -10.85
N VAL A 522 -35.39 11.11 -9.98
CA VAL A 522 -35.53 10.73 -8.57
C VAL A 522 -36.96 10.26 -8.35
N HIS A 523 -37.17 9.02 -7.88
CA HIS A 523 -38.51 8.46 -7.70
C HIS A 523 -38.60 7.43 -6.56
N LYS A 524 -39.80 6.88 -6.34
CA LYS A 524 -40.08 5.87 -5.28
C LYS A 524 -40.40 4.46 -5.80
N GLY A 525 -40.54 4.30 -7.12
CA GLY A 525 -40.83 3.02 -7.76
C GLY A 525 -39.65 2.05 -7.79
N ALA A 526 -39.85 0.90 -8.45
CA ALA A 526 -38.77 -0.03 -8.76
C ALA A 526 -37.78 0.57 -9.75
N SER A 527 -36.54 0.07 -9.76
CA SER A 527 -35.52 0.54 -10.70
C SER A 527 -35.96 0.39 -12.15
N LYS A 528 -35.77 1.47 -12.91
CA LYS A 528 -35.99 1.58 -14.35
C LYS A 528 -34.70 1.36 -15.14
N VAL A 529 -33.56 1.23 -14.46
CA VAL A 529 -32.26 0.93 -15.06
C VAL A 529 -32.20 -0.53 -15.51
N GLY A 530 -31.66 -0.78 -16.69
CA GLY A 530 -31.36 -2.12 -17.18
C GLY A 530 -30.09 -2.16 -18.00
N VAL A 531 -29.47 -3.33 -18.07
CA VAL A 531 -28.22 -3.54 -18.82
C VAL A 531 -28.41 -4.72 -19.77
N VAL A 532 -28.04 -4.54 -21.04
CA VAL A 532 -28.02 -5.61 -22.07
C VAL A 532 -26.64 -5.65 -22.70
N GLY A 533 -25.85 -6.69 -22.42
CA GLY A 533 -24.43 -6.67 -22.73
C GLY A 533 -23.74 -5.52 -22.01
N ASP A 534 -23.04 -4.66 -22.76
CA ASP A 534 -22.40 -3.45 -22.23
C ASP A 534 -23.24 -2.19 -22.49
N TYR A 535 -24.53 -2.31 -22.78
CA TYR A 535 -25.41 -1.18 -23.10
C TYR A 535 -26.35 -0.85 -21.94
N LEU A 536 -26.28 0.38 -21.46
CA LEU A 536 -27.09 0.89 -20.36
C LEU A 536 -28.41 1.46 -20.88
N PHE A 537 -29.52 0.92 -20.38
CA PHE A 537 -30.87 1.34 -20.70
C PHE A 537 -31.56 1.99 -19.50
N TYR A 538 -32.46 2.92 -19.78
CA TYR A 538 -33.38 3.51 -18.82
C TYR A 538 -34.77 3.61 -19.44
N THR A 539 -35.81 3.20 -18.71
CA THR A 539 -37.20 3.20 -19.22
C THR A 539 -38.00 4.32 -18.56
N THR A 540 -38.47 5.29 -19.33
CA THR A 540 -39.39 6.34 -18.86
C THR A 540 -40.51 6.53 -19.88
N ASP A 541 -41.73 6.84 -19.41
CA ASP A 541 -42.94 6.93 -20.24
C ASP A 541 -43.14 5.72 -21.18
N ASP A 542 -42.96 4.50 -20.64
CA ASP A 542 -43.01 3.22 -21.36
C ASP A 542 -42.03 3.10 -22.56
N THR A 543 -41.11 4.05 -22.71
CA THR A 543 -40.12 4.11 -23.78
C THR A 543 -38.74 3.75 -23.24
N PRO A 544 -38.08 2.71 -23.77
CA PRO A 544 -36.71 2.41 -23.43
C PRO A 544 -35.74 3.36 -24.13
N TYR A 545 -34.81 3.93 -23.37
CA TYR A 545 -33.74 4.78 -23.86
C TYR A 545 -32.39 4.10 -23.66
N LEU A 546 -31.60 4.01 -24.73
CA LEU A 546 -30.19 3.62 -24.66
C LEU A 546 -29.37 4.85 -24.25
N LEU A 547 -28.82 4.82 -23.04
CA LEU A 547 -28.15 5.96 -22.42
C LEU A 547 -26.65 6.05 -22.70
N ARG A 548 -25.96 4.91 -22.79
CA ARG A 548 -24.51 4.85 -23.08
C ARG A 548 -24.02 3.42 -23.27
N TYR A 549 -22.80 3.33 -23.78
CA TYR A 549 -21.98 2.12 -23.80
C TYR A 549 -21.02 2.08 -22.60
N LEU A 550 -20.91 0.93 -21.95
CA LEU A 550 -20.09 0.67 -20.77
C LEU A 550 -18.80 -0.08 -21.10
N GLY A 551 -18.68 -0.63 -22.31
CA GLY A 551 -17.54 -1.40 -22.78
C GLY A 551 -16.43 -0.55 -23.40
N ASN A 552 -15.41 -1.22 -23.93
CA ASN A 552 -14.21 -0.58 -24.50
C ASN A 552 -14.06 -0.74 -26.03
N ASP A 553 -15.01 -1.40 -26.69
CA ASP A 553 -14.96 -1.61 -28.13
C ASP A 553 -15.13 -0.30 -28.92
N THR A 554 -14.41 -0.18 -30.04
CA THR A 554 -14.52 0.95 -30.95
C THR A 554 -15.48 0.71 -32.10
N ASP A 555 -15.83 -0.55 -32.37
CA ASP A 555 -16.68 -0.98 -33.46
C ASP A 555 -17.95 -1.58 -32.86
N LEU A 556 -19.03 -0.80 -32.88
CA LEU A 556 -20.23 -1.10 -32.11
C LEU A 556 -21.32 -1.73 -32.97
N VAL A 557 -22.00 -2.72 -32.41
CA VAL A 557 -23.27 -3.24 -32.92
C VAL A 557 -24.30 -3.09 -31.81
N LEU A 558 -25.21 -2.12 -31.95
CA LEU A 558 -26.19 -1.85 -30.90
C LEU A 558 -27.19 -3.03 -30.76
N PRO A 559 -27.81 -3.22 -29.58
CA PRO A 559 -28.76 -4.32 -29.35
C PRO A 559 -29.96 -4.27 -30.29
N GLN A 560 -30.46 -5.40 -30.77
CA GLN A 560 -31.62 -5.39 -31.70
C GLN A 560 -32.90 -4.79 -31.07
N ASN A 561 -33.14 -5.03 -29.78
CA ASN A 561 -34.26 -4.51 -29.00
C ASN A 561 -33.90 -4.52 -27.51
N TYR A 562 -34.70 -3.85 -26.68
CA TYR A 562 -34.61 -3.93 -25.22
C TYR A 562 -35.84 -4.65 -24.66
N LYS A 563 -35.63 -5.83 -24.08
CA LYS A 563 -36.71 -6.69 -23.54
C LYS A 563 -37.86 -6.92 -24.55
N GLY A 564 -37.53 -7.03 -25.85
CA GLY A 564 -38.51 -7.23 -26.92
C GLY A 564 -39.19 -5.96 -27.44
N ALA A 565 -38.92 -4.79 -26.85
CA ALA A 565 -39.43 -3.50 -27.31
C ALA A 565 -38.38 -2.74 -28.13
N ASN A 566 -38.86 -1.95 -29.10
CA ASN A 566 -38.04 -0.94 -29.77
C ASN A 566 -37.60 0.13 -28.77
N TYR A 567 -36.52 0.83 -29.08
CA TYR A 567 -35.91 1.81 -28.18
C TYR A 567 -35.35 3.01 -28.93
N GLU A 568 -35.08 4.07 -28.19
CA GLU A 568 -34.49 5.29 -28.70
C GLU A 568 -33.07 5.46 -28.18
N ILE A 569 -32.17 6.01 -29.00
CA ILE A 569 -30.85 6.43 -28.52
C ILE A 569 -31.04 7.78 -27.83
N TYR A 570 -30.66 7.86 -26.55
CA TYR A 570 -30.81 9.07 -25.77
C TYR A 570 -29.88 10.18 -26.27
N LYS A 571 -30.20 11.43 -25.91
CA LYS A 571 -29.33 12.58 -26.22
C LYS A 571 -27.92 12.35 -25.64
N TYR A 572 -26.90 12.70 -26.42
CA TYR A 572 -25.48 12.55 -26.07
C TYR A 572 -25.02 11.14 -25.67
N ALA A 573 -25.81 10.08 -25.92
CA ALA A 573 -25.53 8.73 -25.39
C ALA A 573 -24.14 8.17 -25.78
N PHE A 574 -23.67 8.53 -26.96
CA PHE A 574 -22.36 8.17 -27.51
C PHE A 574 -21.54 9.42 -27.87
N GLY A 575 -21.93 10.61 -27.40
CA GLY A 575 -21.25 11.87 -27.72
C GLY A 575 -19.83 11.89 -27.13
N TYR A 576 -18.91 12.62 -27.78
CA TYR A 576 -17.50 12.72 -27.40
C TYR A 576 -16.77 11.37 -27.35
N GLY A 577 -17.32 10.34 -28.02
CA GLY A 577 -16.76 9.01 -28.07
C GLY A 577 -15.55 8.90 -29.00
N THR A 578 -14.92 7.71 -28.97
CA THR A 578 -13.75 7.38 -29.81
C THR A 578 -14.06 6.25 -30.80
N PHE A 579 -15.33 6.03 -31.10
CA PHE A 579 -15.82 4.94 -31.95
C PHE A 579 -15.35 5.09 -33.40
N LYS A 580 -15.13 3.97 -34.08
CA LYS A 580 -14.72 3.87 -35.49
C LYS A 580 -15.89 3.49 -36.40
N SER A 581 -16.75 2.58 -35.95
CA SER A 581 -17.94 2.18 -36.67
C SER A 581 -19.10 1.91 -35.71
N VAL A 582 -20.32 2.18 -36.18
CA VAL A 582 -21.56 1.89 -35.43
C VAL A 582 -22.59 1.28 -36.36
N VAL A 583 -23.13 0.13 -35.97
CA VAL A 583 -24.31 -0.51 -36.61
C VAL A 583 -25.53 -0.27 -35.72
N ILE A 584 -26.48 0.50 -36.24
CA ILE A 584 -27.76 0.83 -35.62
C ILE A 584 -28.84 -0.12 -36.18
N PRO A 585 -29.41 -1.03 -35.37
CA PRO A 585 -30.35 -2.06 -35.82
C PRO A 585 -31.78 -1.54 -36.01
N GLU A 586 -32.65 -2.40 -36.54
CA GLU A 586 -34.05 -2.07 -36.88
C GLU A 586 -34.91 -1.68 -35.68
N GLY A 587 -34.57 -2.15 -34.47
CA GLY A 587 -35.31 -1.80 -33.26
C GLY A 587 -35.00 -0.39 -32.71
N VAL A 588 -34.09 0.36 -33.34
CA VAL A 588 -33.85 1.77 -33.01
C VAL A 588 -34.78 2.66 -33.83
N THR A 589 -35.70 3.33 -33.15
CA THR A 589 -36.71 4.20 -33.81
C THR A 589 -36.25 5.65 -33.94
N LYS A 590 -35.39 6.12 -33.02
CA LYS A 590 -34.91 7.51 -32.99
C LYS A 590 -33.46 7.63 -32.53
N ILE A 591 -32.73 8.57 -33.14
CA ILE A 591 -31.42 9.04 -32.67
C ILE A 591 -31.62 10.41 -32.00
N GLY A 592 -31.37 10.50 -30.69
CA GLY A 592 -31.50 11.73 -29.93
C GLY A 592 -30.47 12.81 -30.28
N SER A 593 -30.73 14.03 -29.83
CA SER A 593 -29.86 15.18 -30.09
C SER A 593 -28.44 14.96 -29.56
N GLY A 594 -27.43 15.28 -30.37
CA GLY A 594 -26.01 15.12 -30.03
C GLY A 594 -25.58 13.67 -29.77
N ALA A 595 -26.40 12.66 -30.06
CA ALA A 595 -26.18 11.26 -29.67
C ALA A 595 -24.79 10.72 -30.04
N PHE A 596 -24.21 11.13 -31.16
CA PHE A 596 -22.87 10.76 -31.63
C PHE A 596 -21.98 11.99 -31.89
N GLN A 597 -22.33 13.16 -31.37
CA GLN A 597 -21.58 14.40 -31.61
C GLN A 597 -20.09 14.24 -31.21
N GLN A 598 -19.19 14.92 -31.94
CA GLN A 598 -17.74 14.97 -31.68
C GLN A 598 -17.02 13.61 -31.68
N ASN A 599 -17.58 12.57 -32.30
CA ASN A 599 -16.86 11.33 -32.56
C ASN A 599 -15.88 11.49 -33.72
N SER A 600 -14.71 12.07 -33.44
CA SER A 600 -13.72 12.40 -34.48
C SER A 600 -13.07 11.17 -35.15
N ASN A 601 -13.28 9.97 -34.62
CA ASN A 601 -12.79 8.71 -35.20
C ASN A 601 -13.87 7.95 -35.99
N LEU A 602 -15.14 8.36 -35.90
CA LEU A 602 -16.26 7.60 -36.44
C LEU A 602 -16.27 7.72 -37.95
N LYS A 603 -15.96 6.62 -38.64
CA LYS A 603 -15.85 6.55 -40.10
C LYS A 603 -17.11 6.07 -40.78
N THR A 604 -17.77 5.08 -40.16
CA THR A 604 -18.91 4.40 -40.79
C THR A 604 -20.08 4.26 -39.83
N VAL A 605 -21.26 4.61 -40.30
CA VAL A 605 -22.52 4.42 -39.56
C VAL A 605 -23.49 3.67 -40.47
N THR A 606 -23.90 2.48 -40.06
CA THR A 606 -24.89 1.68 -40.80
C THR A 606 -26.20 1.69 -40.03
N ILE A 607 -27.24 2.32 -40.59
CA ILE A 607 -28.58 2.37 -39.98
C ILE A 607 -29.50 1.41 -40.74
N LYS A 608 -30.10 0.45 -40.03
CA LYS A 608 -31.08 -0.49 -40.59
C LYS A 608 -32.50 0.11 -40.62
N TYR A 609 -33.42 -0.58 -41.32
CA TYR A 609 -34.79 -0.14 -41.52
C TYR A 609 -35.56 -0.04 -40.19
N GLY A 610 -36.19 1.10 -39.87
CA GLY A 610 -36.91 1.29 -38.61
C GLY A 610 -36.68 2.64 -37.95
N LEU A 611 -35.57 3.30 -38.27
CA LEU A 611 -35.28 4.66 -37.81
C LEU A 611 -36.18 5.68 -38.53
N THR A 612 -36.85 6.56 -37.77
CA THR A 612 -37.71 7.62 -38.34
C THR A 612 -37.13 9.03 -38.21
N GLU A 613 -36.26 9.27 -37.21
CA GLU A 613 -35.76 10.61 -36.88
C GLU A 613 -34.29 10.61 -36.47
N ILE A 614 -33.53 11.57 -37.01
CA ILE A 614 -32.16 11.93 -36.60
C ILE A 614 -32.22 13.33 -35.97
N GLY A 615 -31.98 13.39 -34.66
CA GLY A 615 -32.13 14.62 -33.85
C GLY A 615 -31.03 15.66 -34.05
N ASP A 616 -31.19 16.81 -33.38
CA ASP A 616 -30.30 17.97 -33.52
C ASP A 616 -28.85 17.60 -33.24
N SER A 617 -27.93 18.03 -34.11
CA SER A 617 -26.49 17.81 -33.96
C SER A 617 -26.09 16.35 -33.73
N ALA A 618 -26.95 15.37 -34.07
CA ALA A 618 -26.74 13.96 -33.74
C ALA A 618 -25.36 13.41 -34.14
N PHE A 619 -24.82 13.83 -35.28
CA PHE A 619 -23.49 13.47 -35.78
C PHE A 619 -22.59 14.70 -35.99
N SER A 620 -22.91 15.84 -35.36
CA SER A 620 -22.13 17.08 -35.51
C SER A 620 -20.66 16.84 -35.12
N VAL A 621 -19.71 17.40 -35.87
CA VAL A 621 -18.26 17.29 -35.70
C VAL A 621 -17.74 15.84 -35.74
N CYS A 622 -18.44 14.92 -36.39
CA CYS A 622 -17.88 13.60 -36.75
C CYS A 622 -16.95 13.75 -37.96
N SER A 623 -15.80 14.41 -37.76
CA SER A 623 -14.91 14.85 -38.86
C SER A 623 -14.33 13.72 -39.71
N ALA A 624 -14.24 12.49 -39.18
CA ALA A 624 -13.81 11.30 -39.92
C ALA A 624 -14.96 10.53 -40.60
N LEU A 625 -16.21 10.97 -40.48
CA LEU A 625 -17.36 10.25 -41.03
C LEU A 625 -17.29 10.25 -42.56
N GLU A 626 -16.98 9.09 -43.13
CA GLU A 626 -16.84 8.88 -44.57
C GLU A 626 -18.15 8.33 -45.16
N HIS A 627 -18.84 7.44 -44.42
CA HIS A 627 -20.05 6.77 -44.89
C HIS A 627 -21.14 6.68 -43.80
N ILE A 628 -22.35 7.11 -44.13
CA ILE A 628 -23.57 6.87 -43.36
C ILE A 628 -24.71 6.39 -44.26
N THR A 629 -25.29 5.24 -43.91
CA THR A 629 -26.52 4.77 -44.56
C THR A 629 -27.72 5.35 -43.83
N ILE A 630 -28.57 6.11 -44.53
CA ILE A 630 -29.84 6.63 -44.00
C ILE A 630 -30.99 5.89 -44.70
N PRO A 631 -31.83 5.12 -43.98
CA PRO A 631 -32.89 4.33 -44.60
C PRO A 631 -34.09 5.19 -45.04
N GLU A 632 -34.86 4.69 -46.01
CA GLU A 632 -36.13 5.29 -46.51
C GLU A 632 -37.24 5.39 -45.45
N SER A 633 -37.01 4.94 -44.21
CA SER A 633 -37.92 5.16 -43.09
C SER A 633 -37.70 6.51 -42.40
N VAL A 634 -36.55 7.17 -42.62
CA VAL A 634 -36.23 8.46 -41.98
C VAL A 634 -37.02 9.58 -42.66
N THR A 635 -37.86 10.26 -41.89
CA THR A 635 -38.68 11.38 -42.38
C THR A 635 -38.19 12.74 -41.90
N LYS A 636 -37.24 12.77 -40.97
CA LYS A 636 -36.76 13.99 -40.29
C LYS A 636 -35.25 13.94 -40.02
N ILE A 637 -34.54 14.98 -40.50
CA ILE A 637 -33.14 15.29 -40.15
C ILE A 637 -33.13 16.71 -39.56
N ASP A 638 -32.76 16.78 -38.29
CA ASP A 638 -32.86 17.99 -37.48
C ASP A 638 -31.63 18.92 -37.58
N TYR A 639 -31.68 20.02 -36.81
CA TYR A 639 -30.76 21.14 -36.93
C TYR A 639 -29.32 20.70 -36.72
N GLY A 640 -28.42 21.02 -37.67
CA GLY A 640 -27.00 20.72 -37.54
C GLY A 640 -26.63 19.23 -37.46
N ALA A 641 -27.52 18.31 -37.84
CA ALA A 641 -27.33 16.87 -37.63
C ALA A 641 -25.99 16.32 -38.13
N PHE A 642 -25.46 16.83 -39.26
CA PHE A 642 -24.16 16.46 -39.83
C PHE A 642 -23.19 17.64 -39.95
N GLU A 643 -23.39 18.69 -39.16
CA GLU A 643 -22.51 19.86 -39.13
C GLU A 643 -21.04 19.44 -38.92
N TRP A 644 -20.09 20.03 -39.65
CA TRP A 644 -18.65 19.76 -39.60
C TRP A 644 -18.23 18.30 -39.83
N CYS A 645 -19.04 17.51 -40.55
CA CYS A 645 -18.63 16.19 -41.06
C CYS A 645 -17.72 16.33 -42.30
N THR A 646 -16.50 16.83 -42.09
CA THR A 646 -15.57 17.25 -43.17
C THR A 646 -15.07 16.10 -44.07
N SER A 647 -15.20 14.84 -43.65
CA SER A 647 -14.84 13.68 -44.48
C SER A 647 -15.99 13.11 -45.29
N LEU A 648 -17.22 13.60 -45.08
CA LEU A 648 -18.42 13.04 -45.71
C LEU A 648 -18.44 13.35 -47.21
N THR A 649 -18.63 12.33 -48.02
CA THR A 649 -18.65 12.43 -49.49
C THR A 649 -20.04 12.12 -50.05
N ASN A 650 -20.24 12.41 -51.33
CA ASN A 650 -21.44 12.04 -52.08
C ASN A 650 -21.82 10.57 -52.00
N ASP A 651 -20.86 9.66 -52.21
CA ASP A 651 -21.08 8.21 -52.08
C ASP A 651 -21.25 7.79 -50.60
N GLY A 652 -20.83 8.67 -49.70
CA GLY A 652 -20.91 8.55 -48.26
C GLY A 652 -22.27 8.84 -47.66
N ILE A 653 -23.14 9.59 -48.34
CA ILE A 653 -24.48 9.89 -47.84
C ILE A 653 -25.51 9.90 -48.96
N LYS A 654 -26.56 9.10 -48.81
CA LYS A 654 -27.74 9.14 -49.65
C LYS A 654 -28.92 9.61 -48.82
N LEU A 655 -29.50 10.74 -49.20
CA LEU A 655 -30.71 11.25 -48.57
C LEU A 655 -31.92 10.40 -49.00
N PRO A 656 -32.77 9.97 -48.07
CA PRO A 656 -33.93 9.16 -48.40
C PRO A 656 -35.02 10.01 -49.07
N SER A 657 -35.79 9.38 -49.96
CA SER A 657 -36.91 10.01 -50.67
C SER A 657 -38.10 10.36 -49.76
N SER A 658 -38.11 9.82 -48.54
CA SER A 658 -39.13 10.01 -47.49
C SER A 658 -38.91 11.24 -46.60
N LEU A 659 -37.82 12.01 -46.79
CA LEU A 659 -37.39 13.08 -45.89
C LEU A 659 -38.29 14.34 -45.95
N THR A 660 -39.35 14.36 -45.15
CA THR A 660 -40.32 15.48 -45.11
C THR A 660 -39.83 16.74 -44.41
N PHE A 661 -38.80 16.66 -43.56
CA PHE A 661 -38.28 17.79 -42.80
C PHE A 661 -36.75 17.81 -42.81
N PHE A 662 -36.20 18.95 -43.23
CA PHE A 662 -34.77 19.21 -43.34
C PHE A 662 -34.45 20.58 -42.74
N SER A 663 -33.75 20.59 -41.60
CA SER A 663 -33.52 21.79 -40.80
C SER A 663 -32.27 22.57 -41.23
N GLY A 664 -32.12 23.80 -40.71
CA GLY A 664 -30.92 24.62 -40.90
C GLY A 664 -29.66 23.93 -40.39
N TYR A 665 -28.52 24.34 -40.94
CA TYR A 665 -27.17 23.87 -40.58
C TYR A 665 -26.87 22.38 -40.83
N ALA A 666 -27.81 21.62 -41.39
CA ALA A 666 -27.74 20.16 -41.45
C ALA A 666 -26.43 19.61 -42.03
N PHE A 667 -25.83 20.27 -43.03
CA PHE A 667 -24.53 19.90 -43.63
C PHE A 667 -23.50 21.02 -43.62
N THR A 668 -23.65 22.03 -42.76
CA THR A 668 -22.65 23.12 -42.65
C THR A 668 -21.24 22.55 -42.47
N GLY A 669 -20.27 23.05 -43.22
CA GLY A 669 -18.87 22.63 -43.12
C GLY A 669 -18.54 21.23 -43.68
N CYS A 670 -19.48 20.56 -44.37
CA CYS A 670 -19.22 19.29 -45.04
C CYS A 670 -18.40 19.49 -46.34
N SER A 671 -17.12 19.83 -46.17
CA SER A 671 -16.24 20.35 -47.22
C SER A 671 -15.91 19.38 -48.36
N LYS A 672 -16.21 18.08 -48.25
CA LYS A 672 -16.02 17.07 -49.31
C LYS A 672 -17.28 16.72 -50.10
N LEU A 673 -18.43 17.29 -49.77
CA LEU A 673 -19.62 17.16 -50.62
C LEU A 673 -19.41 17.93 -51.93
N THR A 674 -19.55 17.27 -53.07
CA THR A 674 -19.38 17.86 -54.40
C THR A 674 -20.70 18.10 -55.12
N GLU A 675 -21.66 17.20 -54.94
CA GLU A 675 -23.02 17.35 -55.45
C GLU A 675 -24.05 17.00 -54.36
N LEU A 676 -25.28 17.52 -54.44
CA LEU A 676 -26.36 17.03 -53.58
C LEU A 676 -27.69 17.08 -54.31
N VAL A 677 -28.48 16.03 -54.18
CA VAL A 677 -29.85 15.98 -54.70
C VAL A 677 -30.79 16.04 -53.49
N LEU A 678 -31.56 17.12 -53.39
CA LEU A 678 -32.58 17.23 -52.35
C LEU A 678 -33.75 16.31 -52.71
N PRO A 679 -34.33 15.59 -51.73
CA PRO A 679 -35.41 14.66 -51.98
C PRO A 679 -36.70 15.40 -52.35
N ASP A 680 -37.54 14.80 -53.20
CA ASP A 680 -38.74 15.43 -53.76
C ASP A 680 -39.69 16.00 -52.70
N CYS A 681 -39.71 15.45 -51.49
CA CYS A 681 -40.53 15.91 -50.38
C CYS A 681 -39.97 17.15 -49.65
N ALA A 682 -38.79 17.66 -50.01
CA ALA A 682 -38.23 18.88 -49.40
C ALA A 682 -39.10 20.10 -49.70
N SER A 683 -39.50 20.82 -48.64
CA SER A 683 -40.33 22.04 -48.74
C SER A 683 -39.52 23.34 -48.70
N SER A 684 -38.30 23.31 -48.15
CA SER A 684 -37.45 24.49 -47.96
C SER A 684 -35.96 24.15 -47.97
N VAL A 685 -35.12 25.08 -48.41
CA VAL A 685 -33.67 25.10 -48.17
C VAL A 685 -33.38 26.11 -47.07
N SER A 686 -33.18 25.61 -45.85
CA SER A 686 -33.05 26.43 -44.64
C SER A 686 -31.72 27.18 -44.53
N ASN A 687 -31.71 28.24 -43.72
CA ASN A 687 -30.56 29.09 -43.46
C ASN A 687 -29.29 28.28 -43.11
N ILE A 688 -28.17 28.62 -43.76
CA ILE A 688 -26.81 28.09 -43.51
C ILE A 688 -26.67 26.57 -43.74
N ALA A 689 -27.68 25.89 -44.29
CA ALA A 689 -27.72 24.43 -44.43
C ALA A 689 -26.48 23.79 -45.10
N PHE A 690 -25.84 24.48 -46.05
CA PHE A 690 -24.64 24.01 -46.77
C PHE A 690 -23.45 24.96 -46.62
N ARG A 691 -23.51 25.95 -45.72
CA ARG A 691 -22.45 26.95 -45.59
C ARG A 691 -21.09 26.29 -45.38
N GLY A 692 -20.07 26.76 -46.07
CA GLY A 692 -18.70 26.22 -45.95
C GLY A 692 -18.52 24.83 -46.58
N CYS A 693 -19.49 24.34 -47.38
CA CYS A 693 -19.28 23.18 -48.26
C CYS A 693 -18.42 23.59 -49.47
N THR A 694 -17.13 23.82 -49.23
CA THR A 694 -16.21 24.44 -50.20
C THR A 694 -16.04 23.67 -51.52
N SER A 695 -16.31 22.36 -51.53
CA SER A 695 -16.26 21.53 -52.75
C SER A 695 -17.61 21.40 -53.48
N LEU A 696 -18.70 21.95 -52.94
CA LEU A 696 -20.04 21.76 -53.48
C LEU A 696 -20.22 22.57 -54.76
N LYS A 697 -20.28 21.87 -55.90
CA LYS A 697 -20.42 22.44 -57.25
C LYS A 697 -21.84 22.34 -57.80
N LYS A 698 -22.66 21.46 -57.24
CA LYS A 698 -24.00 21.20 -57.76
C LYS A 698 -24.98 20.92 -56.63
N ILE A 699 -26.10 21.61 -56.64
CA ILE A 699 -27.26 21.24 -55.83
C ILE A 699 -28.50 21.11 -56.72
N VAL A 700 -29.28 20.06 -56.54
CA VAL A 700 -30.54 19.84 -57.24
C VAL A 700 -31.69 20.08 -56.27
N ILE A 701 -32.55 21.04 -56.60
CA ILE A 701 -33.71 21.48 -55.81
C ILE A 701 -34.99 21.01 -56.53
N PRO A 702 -35.83 20.17 -55.90
CA PRO A 702 -37.06 19.67 -56.50
C PRO A 702 -38.16 20.74 -56.56
N THR A 703 -39.18 20.48 -57.38
CA THR A 703 -40.29 21.43 -57.62
C THR A 703 -41.15 21.73 -56.40
N ASN A 704 -41.03 20.96 -55.32
CA ASN A 704 -41.84 21.12 -54.10
C ASN A 704 -41.25 22.12 -53.11
N VAL A 705 -40.01 22.58 -53.33
CA VAL A 705 -39.39 23.61 -52.49
C VAL A 705 -40.09 24.95 -52.74
N ARG A 706 -40.43 25.65 -51.65
CA ARG A 706 -41.14 26.94 -51.64
C ARG A 706 -40.34 28.06 -50.98
N GLU A 707 -39.33 27.72 -50.20
CA GLU A 707 -38.49 28.69 -49.49
C GLU A 707 -37.02 28.35 -49.69
N VAL A 708 -36.20 29.31 -50.10
CA VAL A 708 -34.75 29.14 -50.25
C VAL A 708 -34.04 30.30 -49.55
N TYR A 709 -33.32 29.98 -48.47
CA TYR A 709 -32.41 30.92 -47.84
C TYR A 709 -31.09 30.90 -48.58
N TRP A 710 -30.71 32.03 -49.17
CA TRP A 710 -29.50 32.11 -50.01
C TRP A 710 -28.21 31.94 -49.22
N SER A 711 -28.22 32.34 -47.95
CA SER A 711 -27.16 32.07 -46.97
C SER A 711 -26.89 30.59 -46.73
N ALA A 712 -27.79 29.69 -47.17
CA ALA A 712 -27.52 28.26 -47.19
C ALA A 712 -26.29 27.91 -48.02
N PHE A 713 -25.92 28.75 -49.00
CA PHE A 713 -24.84 28.52 -49.95
C PHE A 713 -23.60 29.38 -49.69
N ASP A 714 -23.55 30.12 -48.58
CA ASP A 714 -22.39 30.94 -48.23
C ASP A 714 -21.12 30.08 -48.13
N GLU A 715 -19.98 30.60 -48.60
CA GLU A 715 -18.70 29.88 -48.53
C GLU A 715 -18.70 28.49 -49.24
N CYS A 716 -19.67 28.24 -50.14
CA CYS A 716 -19.63 27.09 -51.06
C CYS A 716 -18.67 27.36 -52.23
N SER A 717 -18.50 26.37 -53.12
CA SER A 717 -17.65 26.52 -54.31
C SER A 717 -18.07 27.74 -55.14
N GLU A 718 -17.10 28.49 -55.66
CA GLU A 718 -17.37 29.58 -56.61
C GLU A 718 -18.10 29.07 -57.86
N ASP A 719 -17.83 27.82 -58.25
CA ASP A 719 -18.46 27.11 -59.38
C ASP A 719 -19.84 26.53 -59.07
N LEU A 720 -20.45 26.82 -57.91
CA LEU A 720 -21.73 26.25 -57.51
C LEU A 720 -22.86 26.61 -58.49
N VAL A 721 -23.52 25.58 -59.02
CA VAL A 721 -24.74 25.68 -59.83
C VAL A 721 -25.93 25.07 -59.08
N ILE A 722 -27.00 25.85 -58.97
CA ILE A 722 -28.29 25.45 -58.38
C ILE A 722 -29.21 25.01 -59.52
N TYR A 723 -29.55 23.72 -59.56
CA TYR A 723 -30.47 23.14 -60.54
C TYR A 723 -31.86 23.02 -59.93
N TYR A 724 -32.79 23.88 -60.33
CA TYR A 724 -34.19 23.74 -59.97
C TYR A 724 -34.90 22.84 -60.98
N CYS A 725 -35.58 21.79 -60.50
CA CYS A 725 -36.29 20.83 -61.35
C CYS A 725 -37.56 21.40 -62.00
N GLY A 726 -37.99 22.61 -61.62
CA GLY A 726 -39.12 23.31 -62.23
C GLY A 726 -38.73 24.28 -63.33
N THR A 727 -39.74 24.93 -63.91
CA THR A 727 -39.54 26.02 -64.87
C THR A 727 -39.10 27.31 -64.17
N LYS A 728 -38.51 28.24 -64.93
CA LYS A 728 -38.20 29.59 -64.43
C LYS A 728 -39.44 30.30 -63.88
N GLN A 729 -40.59 30.15 -64.55
CA GLN A 729 -41.85 30.73 -64.09
C GLN A 729 -42.24 30.23 -62.69
N GLN A 730 -42.11 28.93 -62.45
CA GLN A 730 -42.40 28.34 -61.13
C GLN A 730 -41.42 28.82 -60.05
N TRP A 731 -40.15 29.03 -60.40
CA TRP A 731 -39.19 29.60 -59.46
C TRP A 731 -39.55 31.04 -59.07
N ASP A 732 -39.85 31.88 -60.05
CA ASP A 732 -40.15 33.30 -59.83
C ASP A 732 -41.50 33.52 -59.10
N GLU A 733 -42.49 32.65 -59.33
CA GLU A 733 -43.85 32.80 -58.79
C GLU A 733 -44.10 31.98 -57.50
N GLU A 734 -43.44 30.82 -57.33
CA GLU A 734 -43.74 29.88 -56.24
C GLU A 734 -42.62 29.75 -55.19
N VAL A 735 -41.41 30.27 -55.46
CA VAL A 735 -40.26 30.14 -54.54
C VAL A 735 -39.91 31.50 -53.92
N SER A 736 -40.00 31.57 -52.60
CA SER A 736 -39.57 32.73 -51.81
C SER A 736 -38.06 32.65 -51.55
N ILE A 737 -37.31 33.62 -52.07
CA ILE A 737 -35.86 33.74 -51.83
C ILE A 737 -35.62 34.67 -50.64
N TYR A 738 -34.92 34.16 -49.62
CA TYR A 738 -34.52 34.92 -48.44
C TYR A 738 -33.03 35.23 -48.50
N VAL A 739 -32.68 36.51 -48.47
CA VAL A 739 -31.30 37.01 -48.55
C VAL A 739 -31.03 37.98 -47.40
N TYR A 740 -29.79 37.99 -46.89
CA TYR A 740 -29.38 38.95 -45.85
C TYR A 740 -29.02 40.31 -46.47
N ASP A 741 -28.28 40.31 -47.58
CA ASP A 741 -28.08 41.45 -48.47
C ASP A 741 -28.63 41.09 -49.86
N ILE A 742 -29.34 42.02 -50.50
CA ILE A 742 -29.90 41.79 -51.84
C ILE A 742 -28.82 41.58 -52.90
N ASN A 743 -27.59 42.05 -52.64
CA ASN A 743 -26.44 41.84 -53.51
C ASN A 743 -25.85 40.43 -53.41
N ASP A 744 -26.22 39.65 -52.39
CA ASP A 744 -25.73 38.27 -52.22
C ASP A 744 -26.45 37.31 -53.19
N TYR A 745 -27.66 37.65 -53.63
CA TYR A 745 -28.44 36.83 -54.56
C TYR A 745 -27.87 36.89 -55.98
N ASP A 746 -27.50 35.73 -56.52
CA ASP A 746 -26.99 35.59 -57.88
C ASP A 746 -27.83 34.57 -58.67
N GLU A 747 -28.87 35.08 -59.33
CA GLU A 747 -29.74 34.27 -60.21
C GLU A 747 -28.94 33.58 -61.34
N SER A 748 -27.77 34.09 -61.72
CA SER A 748 -26.94 33.48 -62.76
C SER A 748 -26.39 32.10 -62.36
N LYS A 749 -26.46 31.74 -61.07
CA LYS A 749 -26.15 30.41 -60.56
C LYS A 749 -27.31 29.42 -60.68
N VAL A 750 -28.53 29.88 -61.00
CA VAL A 750 -29.72 29.02 -61.09
C VAL A 750 -29.92 28.50 -62.52
N ARG A 751 -30.22 27.20 -62.66
CA ARG A 751 -30.56 26.52 -63.91
C ARG A 751 -31.93 25.85 -63.74
N PHE A 752 -32.77 25.95 -64.76
CA PHE A 752 -34.16 25.47 -64.71
C PHE A 752 -34.35 24.25 -65.61
N ASP A 753 -35.41 23.48 -65.36
CA ASP A 753 -35.88 22.36 -66.19
C ASP A 753 -34.92 21.16 -66.23
N TYR A 754 -34.22 20.90 -65.11
CA TYR A 754 -33.36 19.72 -64.92
C TYR A 754 -34.23 18.46 -64.65
N GLY A 755 -34.96 18.02 -65.68
CA GLY A 755 -35.92 16.92 -65.59
C GLY A 755 -36.58 16.47 -66.90
N LYS A 756 -36.25 17.06 -68.06
CA LYS A 756 -36.49 16.43 -69.38
C LYS A 756 -35.16 16.00 -70.02
N GLN A 757 -34.49 15.05 -69.39
CA GLN A 757 -33.95 13.83 -70.04
C GLN A 757 -33.40 12.87 -69.00
#